data_AF-A0A139WBD7-F1
#
_entry.id   AF-A0A139WBD7-F1
#
_cell.length_a   1.000
_cell.length_b   1.000
_cell.length_c   1.000
_cell.angle_alpha   90.00
_cell.angle_beta   90.00
_cell.angle_gamma   90.00
#
_symmetry.space_group_name_H-M   'P 1'
#
loop_
_entity.id
_entity.type
_entity.pdbx_description
1 polymer ?
#
loop_
_entity_poly.entity_id
_entity_poly.type
_entity_poly.pdbx_seq_one_letter_code
_entity_poly.pdbx_strand_id
1 'polypeptide(L)'
;MFISKHLVLLIIIISHFNGNGQQLLQRNRFRRLNKPSGLKLKQRLQEKLNQYKQRTIQTICYDIVGCFELPHKRSPLQKVPENPEMLGTQFYLFRRGINFSQPEILHYDDDGKSLRKSSFNYSQPLKMIIHGYMGKWNDIGNLIGANTYLKIYDCNMVLMDWSVGARGPQYAMAAANTELVGRQLGILLLKMIENGLKPEDIHLLGFSLGAHVAGSSSEVLKKKGHLIGRITGLDAASPLFRTNHLREKHKKLDRDDARLVDVVHTDASPTITDGFGLWQPIGHVDFFPNGGQEQPGCRDTRQSVVVTHFEQVLTREVACSHIRAWRLFQETLLNKAAGSHNRCEFTAFSCPGGLKSFEKGFCFPHLPKPNSSLAIDLNYRNDIGRFGEDIKGQGVMFFVTRATPPYCGTQLQASVHISPKTEAIKGVLLLDVNYPHHNVSFQIECDADDLITTGTVMSGLGVADYETLTENVKNLTATLKFIDLEYEEENNNTYIPTIYIDKVEIRDMYSNSWQFCQKDTALKDTVGLNPAFSITLSRDSCFAVNSVVCFTMDLYNVVGLLGQGTFGTIHLCERKHNQQKIVIKRINVELNGANTEGAKNEVAVLKSLNHPNVIQFYDSFMKSGSLYIVMEYANKGTLFDLISRIKPKRFTPQTVMNLFCQILMGLNHIHARKVIHRDLKTENIFLTGLRADVVKIGDFGISKILLNNKNAHTVIGTCNYVAPELCDGKPYDIKSDIWSLGCVLYELCALERMYEGTIYNVVLAIAAGQKKVVDVSYYGIQMQQMIELMVQVDPNDRPDTTALMSLSDVFPSLHVLGTNLGCISKGAKFDFNAV
;
A
#
# COMPACT_ATOMS: atom_id res chain seq x y z
N MET A 1 3.83 -23.64 -33.52
CA MET A 1 5.05 -22.95 -34.00
C MET A 1 5.11 -21.57 -33.34
N PHE A 2 5.88 -21.49 -32.25
CA PHE A 2 5.88 -20.36 -31.30
C PHE A 2 6.52 -19.11 -31.91
N ILE A 3 5.74 -18.01 -31.98
CA ILE A 3 6.28 -16.67 -32.21
C ILE A 3 6.49 -16.05 -30.82
N SER A 4 7.75 -15.73 -30.50
CA SER A 4 8.16 -15.15 -29.22
C SER A 4 7.49 -13.79 -28.97
N LYS A 5 7.04 -13.58 -27.74
CA LYS A 5 6.40 -12.35 -27.22
C LYS A 5 7.23 -11.07 -27.50
N HIS A 6 8.54 -11.20 -27.70
CA HIS A 6 9.44 -10.08 -28.05
C HIS A 6 9.14 -9.45 -29.41
N LEU A 7 8.58 -10.21 -30.38
CA LEU A 7 8.29 -9.67 -31.71
C LEU A 7 7.05 -8.77 -31.72
N VAL A 8 6.09 -9.03 -30.83
CA VAL A 8 4.89 -8.18 -30.66
C VAL A 8 5.25 -6.87 -29.98
N LEU A 9 6.18 -6.91 -29.01
CA LEU A 9 6.70 -5.72 -28.33
C LEU A 9 7.47 -4.82 -29.29
N LEU A 10 8.26 -5.41 -30.21
CA LEU A 10 8.98 -4.66 -31.24
C LEU A 10 8.03 -3.92 -32.21
N ILE A 11 6.87 -4.51 -32.52
CA ILE A 11 5.85 -3.91 -33.40
C ILE A 11 5.13 -2.73 -32.71
N ILE A 12 4.91 -2.83 -31.40
CA ILE A 12 4.33 -1.74 -30.59
C ILE A 12 5.30 -0.55 -30.51
N ILE A 13 6.61 -0.82 -30.38
CA ILE A 13 7.66 0.22 -30.37
C ILE A 13 7.75 0.92 -31.73
N ILE A 14 7.56 0.18 -32.84
CA ILE A 14 7.56 0.75 -34.20
C ILE A 14 6.33 1.63 -34.46
N SER A 15 5.21 1.42 -33.76
CA SER A 15 3.97 2.20 -33.96
C SER A 15 3.88 3.52 -33.17
N HIS A 16 4.87 3.83 -32.31
CA HIS A 16 4.81 5.01 -31.42
C HIS A 16 5.86 6.10 -31.68
N PHE A 17 6.80 5.90 -32.61
CA PHE A 17 7.79 6.92 -32.95
C PHE A 17 7.50 7.58 -34.31
N ASN A 18 6.93 8.79 -34.25
CA ASN A 18 6.84 9.70 -35.39
C ASN A 18 8.24 10.14 -35.89
N GLY A 19 8.38 10.29 -37.21
CA GLY A 19 9.39 11.09 -37.91
C GLY A 19 10.86 10.64 -37.84
N ASN A 20 11.40 10.37 -36.65
CA ASN A 20 12.84 10.22 -36.43
C ASN A 20 13.35 8.76 -36.49
N GLY A 21 12.45 7.78 -36.59
CA GLY A 21 12.80 6.35 -36.68
C GLY A 21 13.42 5.92 -38.01
N GLN A 22 13.25 6.70 -39.09
CA GLN A 22 13.82 6.36 -40.40
C GLN A 22 15.35 6.58 -40.47
N GLN A 23 15.92 7.50 -39.68
CA GLN A 23 17.37 7.73 -39.67
C GLN A 23 18.13 6.67 -38.86
N LEU A 24 17.51 6.10 -37.82
CA LEU A 24 18.10 5.00 -37.03
C LEU A 24 18.16 3.67 -37.80
N LEU A 25 17.32 3.49 -38.83
CA LEU A 25 17.30 2.30 -39.68
C LEU A 25 18.46 2.25 -40.70
N GLN A 26 19.14 3.36 -40.99
CA GLN A 26 20.23 3.36 -41.97
C GLN A 26 21.59 2.94 -41.40
N ARG A 27 21.78 2.90 -40.07
CA ARG A 27 23.14 2.84 -39.50
C ARG A 27 23.60 1.52 -38.91
N ASN A 28 22.79 0.48 -38.70
CA ASN A 28 23.34 -0.82 -38.30
C ASN A 28 22.46 -2.04 -38.66
N ARG A 29 23.03 -2.92 -39.49
CA ARG A 29 22.67 -4.33 -39.77
C ARG A 29 21.31 -4.63 -40.44
N PHE A 30 21.18 -4.24 -41.72
CA PHE A 30 20.34 -4.97 -42.69
C PHE A 30 21.16 -5.52 -43.87
N ARG A 31 22.01 -6.52 -43.59
CA ARG A 31 22.54 -7.42 -44.64
C ARG A 31 21.82 -8.78 -44.70
N ARG A 32 20.82 -9.02 -43.85
CA ARG A 32 20.09 -10.31 -43.74
C ARG A 32 18.64 -10.32 -44.23
N LEU A 33 18.13 -9.22 -44.80
CA LEU A 33 16.76 -9.18 -45.37
C LEU A 33 16.68 -9.34 -46.90
N ASN A 34 17.82 -9.46 -47.61
CA ASN A 34 17.83 -9.75 -49.04
C ASN A 34 17.69 -11.26 -49.38
N LYS A 35 17.36 -12.11 -48.40
CA LYS A 35 16.97 -13.50 -48.67
C LYS A 35 15.45 -13.59 -48.87
N PRO A 36 14.96 -14.46 -49.78
CA PRO A 36 13.53 -14.60 -50.11
C PRO A 36 12.62 -14.90 -48.88
N SER A 37 13.20 -15.39 -47.79
CA SER A 37 12.55 -15.59 -46.48
C SER A 37 12.23 -14.28 -45.73
N GLY A 38 13.03 -13.22 -45.90
CA GLY A 38 12.80 -11.90 -45.31
C GLY A 38 11.67 -11.12 -45.98
N LEU A 39 11.56 -11.21 -47.31
CA LEU A 39 10.44 -10.64 -48.07
C LEU A 39 9.11 -11.31 -47.73
N LYS A 40 9.09 -12.66 -47.62
CA LYS A 40 7.91 -13.43 -47.21
C LYS A 40 7.46 -13.09 -45.77
N LEU A 41 8.40 -12.83 -44.87
CA LEU A 41 8.08 -12.42 -43.49
C LEU A 41 7.49 -11.00 -43.46
N LYS A 42 8.02 -10.09 -44.28
CA LYS A 42 7.50 -8.72 -44.41
C LYS A 42 6.08 -8.72 -44.99
N GLN A 43 5.83 -9.49 -46.06
CA GLN A 43 4.48 -9.67 -46.62
C GLN A 43 3.49 -10.27 -45.62
N ARG A 44 3.88 -11.35 -44.91
CA ARG A 44 3.02 -11.95 -43.87
C ARG A 44 2.74 -11.03 -42.69
N LEU A 45 3.70 -10.18 -42.31
CA LEU A 45 3.50 -9.16 -41.27
C LEU A 45 2.59 -8.03 -41.77
N GLN A 46 2.74 -7.61 -43.02
CA GLN A 46 1.87 -6.61 -43.65
C GLN A 46 0.43 -7.13 -43.80
N GLU A 47 0.25 -8.40 -44.19
CA GLU A 47 -1.04 -9.09 -44.26
C GLU A 47 -1.66 -9.26 -42.87
N LYS A 48 -0.87 -9.61 -41.85
CA LYS A 48 -1.36 -9.69 -40.47
C LYS A 48 -1.70 -8.31 -39.88
N LEU A 49 -0.93 -7.27 -40.19
CA LEU A 49 -1.22 -5.89 -39.81
C LEU A 49 -2.47 -5.36 -40.51
N ASN A 50 -2.66 -5.70 -41.78
CA ASN A 50 -3.87 -5.38 -42.52
C ASN A 50 -5.07 -6.18 -41.99
N GLN A 51 -4.92 -7.47 -41.64
CA GLN A 51 -5.94 -8.25 -40.94
C GLN A 51 -6.26 -7.71 -39.53
N TYR A 52 -5.26 -7.16 -38.81
CA TYR A 52 -5.46 -6.56 -37.49
C TYR A 52 -6.18 -5.21 -37.59
N LYS A 53 -5.85 -4.41 -38.63
CA LYS A 53 -6.56 -3.17 -38.97
C LYS A 53 -7.96 -3.41 -39.57
N GLN A 54 -8.21 -4.59 -40.13
CA GLN A 54 -9.51 -5.03 -40.67
C GLN A 54 -10.34 -5.85 -39.67
N ARG A 55 -9.92 -6.01 -38.41
CA ARG A 55 -10.80 -6.59 -37.39
C ARG A 55 -11.91 -5.60 -37.10
N THR A 56 -13.09 -5.85 -37.67
CA THR A 56 -14.33 -5.17 -37.35
C THR A 56 -14.59 -5.32 -35.84
N ILE A 57 -14.39 -4.23 -35.08
CA ILE A 57 -14.82 -4.17 -33.68
C ILE A 57 -16.34 -4.27 -33.73
N GLN A 58 -16.89 -5.38 -33.25
CA GLN A 58 -18.34 -5.53 -33.17
C GLN A 58 -18.83 -4.65 -32.02
N THR A 59 -19.84 -3.83 -32.33
CA THR A 59 -20.45 -2.88 -31.38
C THR A 59 -21.95 -3.05 -31.37
N ILE A 60 -22.57 -2.81 -30.22
CA ILE A 60 -24.00 -2.59 -30.11
C ILE A 60 -24.24 -1.08 -29.95
N CYS A 61 -25.20 -0.52 -30.68
CA CYS A 61 -25.49 0.90 -30.64
C CYS A 61 -26.94 1.11 -30.25
N TYR A 62 -27.17 2.12 -29.42
CA TYR A 62 -28.50 2.63 -29.11
C TYR A 62 -28.56 4.10 -29.49
N ASP A 63 -29.73 4.53 -29.91
CA ASP A 63 -29.96 5.93 -30.23
C ASP A 63 -29.65 6.81 -29.02
N ILE A 64 -29.14 8.02 -29.29
CA ILE A 64 -28.75 9.05 -28.30
C ILE A 64 -27.49 8.70 -27.48
N VAL A 65 -27.38 7.51 -26.91
CA VAL A 65 -26.26 7.09 -26.03
C VAL A 65 -25.06 6.49 -26.77
N GLY A 66 -25.23 6.21 -28.07
CA GLY A 66 -24.17 5.77 -28.97
C GLY A 66 -23.81 4.29 -28.86
N CYS A 67 -22.59 3.94 -29.27
CA CYS A 67 -22.14 2.56 -29.41
C CYS A 67 -21.29 2.06 -28.23
N PHE A 68 -21.42 0.78 -27.93
CA PHE A 68 -20.73 0.03 -26.89
C PHE A 68 -20.00 -1.15 -27.52
N GLU A 69 -18.74 -1.34 -27.16
CA GLU A 69 -17.92 -2.43 -27.68
C GLU A 69 -18.36 -3.77 -27.09
N LEU A 70 -18.47 -4.80 -27.93
CA LEU A 70 -18.73 -6.14 -27.44
C LEU A 70 -17.54 -6.65 -26.61
N PRO A 71 -17.79 -7.28 -25.44
CA PRO A 71 -16.73 -7.71 -24.56
C PRO A 71 -15.83 -8.77 -25.25
N HIS A 72 -14.51 -8.62 -25.09
CA HIS A 72 -13.56 -9.61 -25.55
C HIS A 72 -13.77 -10.96 -24.84
N LYS A 73 -13.47 -12.08 -25.49
CA LYS A 73 -13.56 -13.44 -24.91
C LYS A 73 -12.77 -13.65 -23.60
N ARG A 74 -11.83 -12.76 -23.28
CA ARG A 74 -11.01 -12.79 -22.05
C ARG A 74 -11.44 -11.74 -21.02
N SER A 75 -12.44 -10.92 -21.32
CA SER A 75 -13.02 -9.96 -20.38
C SER A 75 -13.72 -10.73 -19.25
N PRO A 76 -13.57 -10.35 -17.98
CA PRO A 76 -14.38 -10.90 -16.90
C PRO A 76 -15.84 -10.44 -16.96
N LEU A 77 -16.09 -9.24 -17.51
CA LEU A 77 -17.43 -8.77 -17.84
C LEU A 77 -17.77 -9.23 -19.27
N GLN A 78 -18.60 -10.27 -19.38
CA GLN A 78 -19.09 -10.83 -20.66
C GLN A 78 -20.48 -10.30 -21.05
N LYS A 79 -21.04 -9.36 -20.28
CA LYS A 79 -22.34 -8.74 -20.53
C LYS A 79 -22.17 -7.41 -21.25
N VAL A 80 -23.13 -7.06 -22.07
CA VAL A 80 -23.31 -5.71 -22.66
C VAL A 80 -24.47 -5.02 -21.96
N PRO A 81 -24.51 -3.68 -21.95
CA PRO A 81 -25.63 -2.94 -21.38
C PRO A 81 -26.96 -3.35 -22.01
N GLU A 82 -28.04 -3.29 -21.24
CA GLU A 82 -29.39 -3.51 -21.75
C GLU A 82 -29.90 -2.29 -22.54
N ASN A 83 -31.00 -2.44 -23.26
CA ASN A 83 -31.60 -1.33 -24.00
C ASN A 83 -31.97 -0.17 -23.04
N PRO A 84 -31.65 1.10 -23.37
CA PRO A 84 -31.99 2.27 -22.55
C PRO A 84 -33.44 2.32 -22.05
N GLU A 85 -34.41 1.89 -22.87
CA GLU A 85 -35.84 1.87 -22.52
C GLU A 85 -36.14 0.88 -21.38
N MET A 86 -35.38 -0.21 -21.29
CA MET A 86 -35.52 -1.23 -20.26
C MET A 86 -34.92 -0.80 -18.92
N LEU A 87 -33.95 0.12 -18.94
CA LEU A 87 -33.27 0.59 -17.73
C LEU A 87 -34.11 1.58 -16.93
N GLY A 88 -35.10 2.23 -17.57
CA GLY A 88 -36.05 3.13 -16.91
C GLY A 88 -35.37 4.26 -16.12
N THR A 89 -34.24 4.77 -16.60
CA THR A 89 -33.45 5.77 -15.85
C THR A 89 -34.19 7.11 -15.77
N GLN A 90 -34.38 7.61 -14.55
CA GLN A 90 -35.09 8.86 -14.25
C GLN A 90 -34.21 9.80 -13.42
N PHE A 91 -34.45 11.11 -13.57
CA PHE A 91 -33.75 12.14 -12.84
C PHE A 91 -34.77 13.03 -12.12
N TYR A 92 -34.82 12.95 -10.79
CA TYR A 92 -35.78 13.69 -9.97
C TYR A 92 -35.15 14.95 -9.39
N LEU A 93 -35.62 16.10 -9.82
CA LEU A 93 -35.17 17.42 -9.38
C LEU A 93 -35.93 17.89 -8.14
N PHE A 94 -35.17 18.43 -7.19
CA PHE A 94 -35.64 19.09 -5.99
C PHE A 94 -34.94 20.43 -5.80
N ARG A 95 -35.69 21.37 -5.24
CA ARG A 95 -35.27 22.70 -4.81
C ARG A 95 -35.69 22.89 -3.36
N ARG A 96 -35.14 23.90 -2.69
CA ARG A 96 -35.55 24.24 -1.33
C ARG A 96 -37.06 24.52 -1.28
N GLY A 97 -37.77 23.83 -0.39
CA GLY A 97 -39.22 23.94 -0.24
C GLY A 97 -40.06 23.00 -1.11
N ILE A 98 -39.46 22.21 -2.00
CA ILE A 98 -40.17 21.16 -2.76
C ILE A 98 -40.39 19.92 -1.87
N ASN A 99 -41.61 19.38 -1.89
CA ASN A 99 -41.93 18.14 -1.21
C ASN A 99 -41.39 16.93 -1.99
N PHE A 100 -40.64 16.04 -1.32
CA PHE A 100 -40.09 14.82 -1.90
C PHE A 100 -41.16 13.87 -2.48
N SER A 101 -42.43 14.00 -2.09
CA SER A 101 -43.54 13.23 -2.65
C SER A 101 -43.94 13.63 -4.08
N GLN A 102 -43.50 14.80 -4.57
CA GLN A 102 -43.87 15.32 -5.90
C GLN A 102 -42.63 15.88 -6.62
N PRO A 103 -41.72 15.01 -7.10
CA PRO A 103 -40.52 15.45 -7.81
C PRO A 103 -40.83 15.99 -9.20
N GLU A 104 -40.02 16.95 -9.65
CA GLU A 104 -39.98 17.34 -11.06
C GLU A 104 -39.05 16.38 -11.83
N ILE A 105 -39.51 15.87 -12.97
CA ILE A 105 -38.77 14.84 -13.73
C ILE A 105 -37.98 15.52 -14.85
N LEU A 106 -36.69 15.20 -14.94
CA LEU A 106 -35.80 15.61 -16.03
C LEU A 106 -35.53 14.43 -16.95
N HIS A 107 -35.55 14.70 -18.25
CA HIS A 107 -35.31 13.72 -19.31
C HIS A 107 -34.02 14.06 -20.05
N TYR A 108 -33.17 13.06 -20.31
CA TYR A 108 -31.90 13.25 -21.01
C TYR A 108 -32.08 13.30 -22.54
N ASP A 109 -33.19 12.77 -23.05
CA ASP A 109 -33.51 12.53 -24.46
C ASP A 109 -34.50 13.56 -25.05
N ASP A 110 -34.88 14.59 -24.29
CA ASP A 110 -35.93 15.54 -24.71
C ASP A 110 -35.40 16.89 -25.23
N ASP A 111 -34.10 16.98 -25.49
CA ASP A 111 -33.40 18.19 -25.91
C ASP A 111 -33.58 19.39 -24.93
N GLY A 112 -33.60 19.07 -23.63
CA GLY A 112 -33.70 20.02 -22.53
C GLY A 112 -35.09 20.64 -22.35
N LYS A 113 -36.15 20.04 -22.90
CA LYS A 113 -37.53 20.53 -22.74
C LYS A 113 -37.97 20.48 -21.27
N SER A 114 -37.67 19.41 -20.57
CA SER A 114 -37.92 19.22 -19.14
C SER A 114 -37.12 20.21 -18.30
N LEU A 115 -35.85 20.44 -18.62
CA LEU A 115 -35.01 21.47 -17.97
C LEU A 115 -35.58 22.89 -18.10
N ARG A 116 -36.21 23.23 -19.22
CA ARG A 116 -36.85 24.55 -19.42
C ARG A 116 -38.18 24.71 -18.70
N LYS A 117 -38.89 23.60 -18.45
CA LYS A 117 -40.20 23.58 -17.77
C LYS A 117 -40.06 23.47 -16.26
N SER A 118 -38.93 22.99 -15.78
CA SER A 118 -38.66 22.74 -14.37
C SER A 118 -38.20 23.99 -13.64
N SER A 119 -38.07 23.89 -12.33
CA SER A 119 -37.52 24.89 -11.43
C SER A 119 -35.98 24.92 -11.39
N PHE A 120 -35.31 24.28 -12.36
CA PHE A 120 -33.85 24.21 -12.43
C PHE A 120 -33.25 25.61 -12.61
N ASN A 121 -32.25 25.96 -11.80
CA ASN A 121 -31.57 27.26 -11.85
C ASN A 121 -30.11 27.11 -12.25
N TYR A 122 -29.75 27.54 -13.46
CA TYR A 122 -28.39 27.44 -14.02
C TYR A 122 -27.34 28.27 -13.27
N SER A 123 -27.75 29.27 -12.48
CA SER A 123 -26.83 30.09 -11.67
C SER A 123 -26.46 29.44 -10.34
N GLN A 124 -27.02 28.27 -10.03
CA GLN A 124 -26.82 27.59 -8.75
C GLN A 124 -26.13 26.23 -8.93
N PRO A 125 -25.36 25.78 -7.92
CA PRO A 125 -24.64 24.53 -8.03
C PRO A 125 -25.58 23.34 -8.14
N LEU A 126 -25.10 22.30 -8.84
CA LEU A 126 -25.78 21.02 -8.97
C LEU A 126 -25.16 20.01 -8.01
N LYS A 127 -25.98 19.46 -7.13
CA LYS A 127 -25.65 18.32 -6.27
C LYS A 127 -26.50 17.14 -6.71
N MET A 128 -25.85 16.01 -7.01
CA MET A 128 -26.56 14.81 -7.46
C MET A 128 -26.18 13.59 -6.63
N ILE A 129 -27.17 12.77 -6.29
CA ILE A 129 -26.98 11.50 -5.57
C ILE A 129 -27.34 10.35 -6.51
N ILE A 130 -26.42 9.37 -6.61
CA ILE A 130 -26.53 8.21 -7.49
C ILE A 130 -26.41 6.95 -6.64
N HIS A 131 -27.51 6.18 -6.55
CA HIS A 131 -27.54 4.93 -5.79
C HIS A 131 -26.80 3.79 -6.52
N GLY A 132 -26.53 2.70 -5.80
CA GLY A 132 -25.83 1.52 -6.30
C GLY A 132 -26.72 0.32 -6.58
N TYR A 133 -26.11 -0.87 -6.57
CA TYR A 133 -26.76 -2.17 -6.77
C TYR A 133 -27.94 -2.36 -5.80
N MET A 134 -29.08 -2.81 -6.31
CA MET A 134 -30.36 -2.98 -5.57
C MET A 134 -30.93 -1.73 -4.88
N GLY A 135 -30.31 -0.56 -5.03
CA GLY A 135 -30.77 0.70 -4.44
C GLY A 135 -31.89 1.38 -5.23
N LYS A 136 -32.45 2.43 -4.63
CA LYS A 136 -33.44 3.33 -5.24
C LYS A 136 -33.18 4.77 -4.88
N TRP A 137 -33.64 5.70 -5.72
CA TRP A 137 -33.50 7.13 -5.48
C TRP A 137 -34.16 7.59 -4.16
N ASN A 138 -35.28 6.98 -3.77
CA ASN A 138 -36.07 7.34 -2.60
C ASN A 138 -35.74 6.51 -1.35
N ASP A 139 -34.61 5.78 -1.36
CA ASP A 139 -34.10 5.18 -0.14
C ASP A 139 -33.90 6.26 0.93
N ILE A 140 -34.23 5.93 2.18
CA ILE A 140 -34.21 6.88 3.32
C ILE A 140 -32.86 7.61 3.41
N GLY A 141 -31.76 6.91 3.11
CA GLY A 141 -30.43 7.50 3.09
C GLY A 141 -30.30 8.65 2.08
N ASN A 142 -30.77 8.44 0.85
CA ASN A 142 -30.72 9.43 -0.23
C ASN A 142 -31.60 10.64 0.11
N LEU A 143 -32.79 10.41 0.67
CA LEU A 143 -33.71 11.47 1.07
C LEU A 143 -33.15 12.33 2.21
N ILE A 144 -32.54 11.71 3.23
CA ILE A 144 -31.88 12.44 4.33
C ILE A 144 -30.73 13.29 3.78
N GLY A 145 -29.90 12.72 2.91
CA GLY A 145 -28.78 13.44 2.28
C GLY A 145 -29.26 14.65 1.47
N ALA A 146 -30.23 14.44 0.57
CA ALA A 146 -30.82 15.50 -0.25
C ALA A 146 -31.45 16.60 0.59
N ASN A 147 -32.27 16.24 1.59
CA ASN A 147 -32.89 17.21 2.49
C ASN A 147 -31.85 18.03 3.26
N THR A 148 -30.76 17.38 3.70
CA THR A 148 -29.69 18.07 4.44
C THR A 148 -28.91 19.02 3.54
N TYR A 149 -28.60 18.63 2.30
CA TYR A 149 -28.00 19.53 1.31
C TYR A 149 -28.88 20.75 1.03
N LEU A 150 -30.19 20.57 0.84
CA LEU A 150 -31.12 21.69 0.59
C LEU A 150 -31.28 22.64 1.79
N LYS A 151 -30.96 22.18 3.00
CA LYS A 151 -30.88 23.02 4.21
C LYS A 151 -29.58 23.82 4.27
N ILE A 152 -28.45 23.22 3.88
CA ILE A 152 -27.13 23.86 3.96
C ILE A 152 -26.89 24.82 2.78
N TYR A 153 -27.32 24.43 1.58
CA TYR A 153 -27.04 25.16 0.34
C TYR A 153 -28.32 25.53 -0.40
N ASP A 154 -28.24 26.59 -1.19
CA ASP A 154 -29.21 26.87 -2.23
C ASP A 154 -28.67 26.28 -3.53
N CYS A 155 -29.18 25.10 -3.91
CA CYS A 155 -28.65 24.28 -4.99
C CYS A 155 -29.76 23.55 -5.73
N ASN A 156 -29.44 23.10 -6.96
CA ASN A 156 -30.24 22.09 -7.65
C ASN A 156 -29.87 20.72 -7.06
N MET A 157 -30.82 20.04 -6.44
CA MET A 157 -30.63 18.68 -5.94
C MET A 157 -31.28 17.68 -6.88
N VAL A 158 -30.51 16.75 -7.43
CA VAL A 158 -31.05 15.69 -8.29
C VAL A 158 -30.81 14.32 -7.68
N LEU A 159 -31.88 13.53 -7.55
CA LEU A 159 -31.81 12.13 -7.18
C LEU A 159 -31.99 11.29 -8.45
N MET A 160 -30.98 10.50 -8.79
CA MET A 160 -31.02 9.63 -9.97
C MET A 160 -31.61 8.28 -9.59
N ASP A 161 -32.58 7.81 -10.37
CA ASP A 161 -33.13 6.45 -10.27
C ASP A 161 -32.74 5.63 -11.49
N TRP A 162 -32.04 4.55 -11.26
CA TRP A 162 -31.79 3.51 -12.27
C TRP A 162 -32.04 2.13 -11.65
N SER A 163 -32.96 2.06 -10.67
CA SER A 163 -33.23 0.87 -9.87
C SER A 163 -33.61 -0.37 -10.69
N VAL A 164 -34.24 -0.20 -11.86
CA VAL A 164 -34.52 -1.31 -12.78
C VAL A 164 -33.20 -1.90 -13.32
N GLY A 165 -32.32 -1.05 -13.84
CA GLY A 165 -30.99 -1.45 -14.32
C GLY A 165 -30.03 -1.89 -13.22
N ALA A 166 -30.21 -1.41 -11.99
CA ALA A 166 -29.36 -1.71 -10.83
C ALA A 166 -29.71 -3.01 -10.10
N ARG A 167 -30.87 -3.61 -10.40
CA ARG A 167 -31.42 -4.78 -9.69
C ARG A 167 -31.24 -6.10 -10.45
N GLY A 168 -30.78 -6.06 -11.71
CA GLY A 168 -30.83 -7.16 -12.68
C GLY A 168 -30.52 -8.55 -12.10
N PRO A 169 -31.05 -9.65 -12.69
CA PRO A 169 -31.05 -10.98 -12.05
C PRO A 169 -29.65 -11.52 -11.70
N GLN A 170 -28.60 -10.92 -12.27
CA GLN A 170 -27.19 -11.16 -11.98
C GLN A 170 -26.46 -9.81 -11.86
N TYR A 171 -25.58 -9.67 -10.86
CA TYR A 171 -24.76 -8.46 -10.63
C TYR A 171 -23.98 -8.00 -11.88
N ALA A 172 -23.48 -8.94 -12.69
CA ALA A 172 -22.76 -8.63 -13.92
C ALA A 172 -23.57 -7.81 -14.93
N MET A 173 -24.91 -7.94 -14.93
CA MET A 173 -25.76 -7.11 -15.77
C MET A 173 -25.83 -5.68 -15.24
N ALA A 174 -26.06 -5.51 -13.93
CA ALA A 174 -26.06 -4.19 -13.31
C ALA A 174 -24.71 -3.47 -13.48
N ALA A 175 -23.59 -4.21 -13.39
CA ALA A 175 -22.27 -3.69 -13.68
C ALA A 175 -22.12 -3.23 -15.15
N ALA A 176 -22.59 -4.02 -16.13
CA ALA A 176 -22.57 -3.61 -17.54
C ALA A 176 -23.42 -2.37 -17.79
N ASN A 177 -24.59 -2.27 -17.15
CA ASN A 177 -25.51 -1.14 -17.29
C ASN A 177 -24.89 0.20 -16.80
N THR A 178 -23.89 0.17 -15.91
CA THR A 178 -23.27 1.41 -15.39
C THR A 178 -22.72 2.33 -16.46
N GLU A 179 -22.12 1.79 -17.54
CA GLU A 179 -21.56 2.60 -18.63
C GLU A 179 -22.68 3.34 -19.37
N LEU A 180 -23.77 2.64 -19.71
CA LEU A 180 -24.89 3.23 -20.45
C LEU A 180 -25.63 4.26 -19.61
N VAL A 181 -25.92 3.92 -18.35
CA VAL A 181 -26.57 4.81 -17.38
C VAL A 181 -25.71 6.05 -17.13
N GLY A 182 -24.39 5.88 -17.06
CA GLY A 182 -23.43 7.00 -17.01
C GLY A 182 -23.51 7.89 -18.25
N ARG A 183 -23.63 7.32 -19.46
CA ARG A 183 -23.80 8.12 -20.68
C ARG A 183 -25.12 8.90 -20.71
N GLN A 184 -26.23 8.32 -20.25
CA GLN A 184 -27.50 9.04 -20.12
C GLN A 184 -27.36 10.26 -19.21
N LEU A 185 -26.73 10.07 -18.05
CA LEU A 185 -26.40 11.18 -17.15
C LEU A 185 -25.49 12.22 -17.83
N GLY A 186 -24.44 11.77 -18.51
CA GLY A 186 -23.50 12.66 -19.21
C GLY A 186 -24.16 13.53 -20.27
N ILE A 187 -25.17 13.00 -20.97
CA ILE A 187 -25.96 13.76 -21.97
C ILE A 187 -26.82 14.82 -21.29
N LEU A 188 -27.49 14.48 -20.20
CA LEU A 188 -28.27 15.45 -19.41
C LEU A 188 -27.37 16.56 -18.85
N LEU A 189 -26.21 16.22 -18.28
CA LEU A 189 -25.23 17.18 -17.77
C LEU A 189 -24.68 18.08 -18.88
N LEU A 190 -24.41 17.53 -20.06
CA LEU A 190 -23.96 18.32 -21.22
C LEU A 190 -25.02 19.36 -21.60
N LYS A 191 -26.29 18.98 -21.63
CA LYS A 191 -27.39 19.91 -21.91
C LYS A 191 -27.53 20.98 -20.82
N MET A 192 -27.31 20.64 -19.55
CA MET A 192 -27.28 21.65 -18.46
C MET A 192 -26.14 22.66 -18.66
N ILE A 193 -24.95 22.19 -19.06
CA ILE A 193 -23.78 23.04 -19.33
C ILE A 193 -24.01 23.94 -20.54
N GLU A 194 -24.56 23.40 -21.63
CA GLU A 194 -24.94 24.17 -22.83
C GLU A 194 -25.90 25.33 -22.51
N ASN A 195 -26.76 25.15 -21.49
CA ASN A 195 -27.72 26.16 -21.04
C ASN A 195 -27.17 27.09 -19.93
N GLY A 196 -25.89 26.98 -19.56
CA GLY A 196 -25.21 27.94 -18.70
C GLY A 196 -24.77 27.43 -17.32
N LEU A 197 -25.01 26.16 -16.97
CA LEU A 197 -24.44 25.59 -15.75
C LEU A 197 -22.92 25.45 -15.89
N LYS A 198 -22.15 25.95 -14.92
CA LYS A 198 -20.69 25.79 -14.98
C LYS A 198 -20.30 24.35 -14.61
N PRO A 199 -19.39 23.70 -15.37
CA PRO A 199 -18.93 22.35 -15.04
C PRO A 199 -18.32 22.21 -13.63
N GLU A 200 -17.68 23.28 -13.13
CA GLU A 200 -17.06 23.34 -11.81
C GLU A 200 -18.06 23.39 -10.64
N ASP A 201 -19.32 23.77 -10.91
CA ASP A 201 -20.40 23.82 -9.93
C ASP A 201 -21.18 22.50 -9.83
N ILE A 202 -20.70 21.44 -10.50
CA ILE A 202 -21.29 20.10 -10.51
C ILE A 202 -20.57 19.21 -9.48
N HIS A 203 -21.35 18.61 -8.59
CA HIS A 203 -20.89 17.59 -7.65
C HIS A 203 -21.76 16.33 -7.74
N LEU A 204 -21.13 15.21 -8.14
CA LEU A 204 -21.78 13.90 -8.20
C LEU A 204 -21.36 13.06 -6.98
N LEU A 205 -22.33 12.57 -6.22
CA LEU A 205 -22.14 11.66 -5.09
C LEU A 205 -22.63 10.26 -5.49
N GLY A 206 -21.69 9.37 -5.78
CA GLY A 206 -22.00 8.02 -6.25
C GLY A 206 -21.70 6.96 -5.18
N PHE A 207 -22.69 6.13 -4.85
CA PHE A 207 -22.55 5.02 -3.91
C PHE A 207 -22.42 3.68 -4.63
N SER A 208 -21.45 2.84 -4.25
CA SER A 208 -21.27 1.50 -4.83
C SER A 208 -21.13 1.55 -6.37
N LEU A 209 -21.96 0.84 -7.15
CA LEU A 209 -22.01 0.95 -8.62
C LEU A 209 -22.28 2.38 -9.12
N GLY A 210 -22.97 3.21 -8.34
CA GLY A 210 -23.24 4.62 -8.65
C GLY A 210 -21.97 5.47 -8.75
N ALA A 211 -20.89 5.08 -8.07
CA ALA A 211 -19.58 5.74 -8.23
C ALA A 211 -19.04 5.59 -9.66
N HIS A 212 -19.23 4.42 -10.28
CA HIS A 212 -18.82 4.16 -11.66
C HIS A 212 -19.74 4.78 -12.70
N VAL A 213 -21.03 4.91 -12.38
CA VAL A 213 -21.98 5.72 -13.17
C VAL A 213 -21.50 7.19 -13.22
N ALA A 214 -21.09 7.75 -12.08
CA ALA A 214 -20.55 9.11 -12.02
C ALA A 214 -19.29 9.26 -12.89
N GLY A 215 -18.32 8.36 -12.77
CA GLY A 215 -17.10 8.35 -13.61
C GLY A 215 -17.41 8.24 -15.10
N SER A 216 -18.27 7.29 -15.48
CA SER A 216 -18.70 7.08 -16.86
C SER A 216 -19.43 8.30 -17.46
N SER A 217 -20.17 9.06 -16.65
CA SER A 217 -20.82 10.30 -17.10
C SER A 217 -19.82 11.39 -17.46
N SER A 218 -18.68 11.44 -16.75
CA SER A 218 -17.61 12.40 -17.04
C SER A 218 -16.99 12.20 -18.42
N GLU A 219 -16.88 10.96 -18.88
CA GLU A 219 -16.31 10.67 -20.21
C GLU A 219 -17.09 11.32 -21.37
N VAL A 220 -18.40 11.50 -21.22
CA VAL A 220 -19.22 12.25 -22.19
C VAL A 220 -18.82 13.72 -22.22
N LEU A 221 -18.59 14.31 -21.04
CA LEU A 221 -18.22 15.72 -20.89
C LEU A 221 -16.76 15.99 -21.31
N LYS A 222 -15.83 15.09 -20.98
CA LYS A 222 -14.41 15.18 -21.36
C LYS A 222 -14.23 15.21 -22.87
N LYS A 223 -15.03 14.43 -23.62
CA LYS A 223 -15.07 14.48 -25.10
C LYS A 223 -15.49 15.84 -25.67
N LYS A 224 -16.15 16.68 -24.86
CA LYS A 224 -16.56 18.04 -25.20
C LYS A 224 -15.68 19.12 -24.56
N GLY A 225 -14.58 18.72 -23.90
CA GLY A 225 -13.65 19.64 -23.24
C GLY A 225 -14.15 20.18 -21.90
N HIS A 226 -15.13 19.53 -21.28
CA HIS A 226 -15.64 19.89 -19.96
C HIS A 226 -15.15 18.91 -18.89
N LEU A 227 -14.84 19.42 -17.70
CA LEU A 227 -14.43 18.62 -16.55
C LEU A 227 -15.30 18.99 -15.35
N ILE A 228 -15.90 17.96 -14.73
CA ILE A 228 -16.78 18.09 -13.57
C ILE A 228 -16.00 18.68 -12.38
N GLY A 229 -16.67 19.50 -11.57
CA GLY A 229 -16.10 20.09 -10.35
C GLY A 229 -15.65 19.04 -9.34
N ARG A 230 -16.59 18.17 -8.91
CA ARG A 230 -16.29 17.13 -7.92
C ARG A 230 -17.05 15.84 -8.17
N ILE A 231 -16.38 14.70 -7.97
CA ILE A 231 -17.02 13.39 -7.82
C ILE A 231 -16.61 12.81 -6.48
N THR A 232 -17.59 12.44 -5.66
CA THR A 232 -17.36 11.71 -4.41
C THR A 232 -17.79 10.26 -4.58
N GLY A 233 -16.84 9.33 -4.51
CA GLY A 233 -17.08 7.89 -4.55
C GLY A 233 -17.26 7.32 -3.15
N LEU A 234 -18.47 6.88 -2.83
CA LEU A 234 -18.78 6.23 -1.56
C LEU A 234 -18.71 4.72 -1.73
N ASP A 235 -17.59 4.14 -1.28
CA ASP A 235 -17.26 2.72 -1.35
C ASP A 235 -17.50 2.12 -2.74
N ALA A 236 -16.75 2.64 -3.72
CA ALA A 236 -16.89 2.26 -5.12
C ALA A 236 -16.72 0.74 -5.31
N ALA A 237 -17.62 0.12 -6.06
CA ALA A 237 -17.73 -1.34 -6.10
C ALA A 237 -16.51 -2.02 -6.74
N SER A 238 -16.02 -3.09 -6.12
CA SER A 238 -14.84 -3.85 -6.57
C SER A 238 -15.14 -4.89 -7.65
N PRO A 239 -16.17 -5.76 -7.52
CA PRO A 239 -16.39 -6.85 -8.46
C PRO A 239 -16.53 -6.33 -9.90
N LEU A 240 -15.76 -6.90 -10.82
CA LEU A 240 -15.69 -6.53 -12.25
C LEU A 240 -15.01 -5.19 -12.57
N PHE A 241 -14.76 -4.29 -11.60
CA PHE A 241 -14.12 -2.97 -11.81
C PHE A 241 -12.64 -2.86 -11.40
N ARG A 242 -12.03 -3.95 -10.90
CA ARG A 242 -10.59 -4.01 -10.61
C ARG A 242 -9.73 -3.82 -11.86
N THR A 243 -8.53 -3.27 -11.72
CA THR A 243 -7.59 -3.02 -12.84
C THR A 243 -7.19 -4.27 -13.62
N ASN A 244 -7.23 -5.45 -12.99
CA ASN A 244 -6.95 -6.74 -13.64
C ASN A 244 -8.16 -7.24 -14.46
N HIS A 245 -9.33 -6.64 -14.27
CA HIS A 245 -10.61 -7.04 -14.85
C HIS A 245 -11.13 -6.06 -15.89
N LEU A 246 -11.07 -4.76 -15.61
CA LEU A 246 -11.33 -3.69 -16.56
C LEU A 246 -10.07 -2.83 -16.70
N ARG A 247 -9.35 -3.01 -17.82
CA ARG A 247 -8.15 -2.20 -18.16
C ARG A 247 -8.52 -0.79 -18.65
N GLU A 248 -9.76 -0.61 -19.06
CA GLU A 248 -10.28 0.60 -19.68
C GLU A 248 -10.70 1.60 -18.61
N LYS A 249 -9.86 2.63 -18.41
CA LYS A 249 -10.13 3.70 -17.44
C LYS A 249 -11.50 4.36 -17.62
N HIS A 250 -11.95 4.51 -18.87
CA HIS A 250 -13.22 5.18 -19.22
C HIS A 250 -14.51 4.44 -18.81
N LYS A 251 -14.41 3.23 -18.25
CA LYS A 251 -15.57 2.42 -17.81
C LYS A 251 -15.74 2.36 -16.30
N LYS A 252 -14.93 3.09 -15.54
CA LYS A 252 -14.95 3.09 -14.08
C LYS A 252 -14.55 4.47 -13.55
N LEU A 253 -14.74 4.66 -12.26
CA LEU A 253 -14.28 5.88 -11.59
C LEU A 253 -12.75 5.90 -11.57
N ASP A 254 -12.17 7.00 -12.00
CA ASP A 254 -10.74 7.30 -11.98
C ASP A 254 -10.52 8.75 -11.55
N ARG A 255 -9.30 9.04 -11.07
CA ARG A 255 -8.89 10.37 -10.62
C ARG A 255 -9.09 11.43 -11.70
N ASP A 256 -8.97 11.05 -12.96
CA ASP A 256 -9.06 11.96 -14.11
C ASP A 256 -10.52 12.34 -14.49
N ASP A 257 -11.53 11.87 -13.76
CA ASP A 257 -12.95 12.11 -14.08
C ASP A 257 -13.50 13.45 -13.56
N ALA A 258 -12.82 14.12 -12.64
CA ALA A 258 -13.24 15.44 -12.17
C ALA A 258 -12.03 16.25 -11.70
N ARG A 259 -12.21 17.56 -11.52
CA ARG A 259 -11.17 18.42 -10.90
C ARG A 259 -10.81 17.92 -9.51
N LEU A 260 -11.79 17.38 -8.79
CA LEU A 260 -11.60 16.69 -7.53
C LEU A 260 -12.37 15.37 -7.51
N VAL A 261 -11.67 14.30 -7.17
CA VAL A 261 -12.27 12.97 -6.97
C VAL A 261 -11.88 12.53 -5.58
N ASP A 262 -12.82 12.46 -4.66
CA ASP A 262 -12.60 11.99 -3.30
C ASP A 262 -13.34 10.68 -3.08
N VAL A 263 -12.64 9.68 -2.55
CA VAL A 263 -13.20 8.34 -2.37
C VAL A 263 -13.07 7.92 -0.93
N VAL A 264 -14.11 7.29 -0.39
CA VAL A 264 -14.07 6.65 0.93
C VAL A 264 -14.26 5.16 0.76
N HIS A 265 -13.37 4.39 1.37
CA HIS A 265 -13.31 2.94 1.33
C HIS A 265 -13.73 2.42 2.70
N THR A 266 -14.85 1.71 2.76
CA THR A 266 -15.37 1.17 4.02
C THR A 266 -15.61 -0.33 3.97
N ASP A 267 -15.47 -0.99 2.82
CA ASP A 267 -15.56 -2.43 2.70
C ASP A 267 -14.60 -2.96 1.63
N ALA A 268 -13.40 -2.39 1.61
CA ALA A 268 -12.40 -2.69 0.61
C ALA A 268 -11.68 -3.99 0.92
N SER A 269 -11.59 -4.89 -0.06
CA SER A 269 -10.85 -6.14 0.09
C SER A 269 -9.80 -6.35 -1.00
N PRO A 270 -8.60 -6.87 -0.65
CA PRO A 270 -7.60 -7.26 -1.65
C PRO A 270 -8.05 -8.48 -2.47
N THR A 271 -8.93 -9.34 -1.93
CA THR A 271 -9.46 -10.58 -2.55
C THR A 271 -10.88 -10.34 -3.07
N ILE A 272 -11.33 -11.07 -4.09
CA ILE A 272 -12.70 -10.91 -4.66
C ILE A 272 -13.76 -11.42 -3.67
N THR A 273 -13.36 -12.24 -2.70
CA THR A 273 -14.24 -13.03 -1.83
C THR A 273 -14.69 -12.30 -0.57
N ASP A 274 -13.95 -11.27 -0.13
CA ASP A 274 -14.02 -10.82 1.27
C ASP A 274 -14.47 -9.35 1.45
N GLY A 275 -14.86 -8.62 0.39
CA GLY A 275 -15.41 -7.25 0.49
C GLY A 275 -15.97 -6.66 -0.82
N PHE A 276 -16.97 -5.77 -0.72
CA PHE A 276 -17.69 -5.16 -1.85
C PHE A 276 -16.97 -3.96 -2.49
N GLY A 277 -16.09 -3.26 -1.76
CA GLY A 277 -15.39 -2.03 -2.18
C GLY A 277 -14.01 -2.23 -2.81
N LEU A 278 -13.52 -1.23 -3.55
CA LEU A 278 -12.19 -1.22 -4.19
C LEU A 278 -11.05 -1.00 -3.20
N TRP A 279 -10.05 -1.88 -3.19
CA TRP A 279 -8.83 -1.69 -2.38
C TRP A 279 -7.87 -0.62 -2.91
N GLN A 280 -7.82 -0.46 -4.24
CA GLN A 280 -6.86 0.46 -4.84
C GLN A 280 -7.34 1.91 -4.67
N PRO A 281 -6.45 2.85 -4.31
CA PRO A 281 -6.79 4.26 -4.33
C PRO A 281 -7.04 4.70 -5.77
N ILE A 282 -8.19 5.34 -6.00
CA ILE A 282 -8.65 5.76 -7.34
C ILE A 282 -8.95 7.26 -7.41
N GLY A 283 -8.85 7.99 -6.29
CA GLY A 283 -9.14 9.41 -6.21
C GLY A 283 -7.89 10.31 -6.21
N HIS A 284 -8.16 11.61 -6.08
CA HIS A 284 -7.19 12.61 -5.64
C HIS A 284 -6.89 12.45 -4.14
N VAL A 285 -7.90 12.05 -3.37
CA VAL A 285 -7.82 11.72 -1.96
C VAL A 285 -8.67 10.48 -1.70
N ASP A 286 -8.10 9.50 -0.99
CA ASP A 286 -8.72 8.22 -0.69
C ASP A 286 -8.69 8.02 0.83
N PHE A 287 -9.88 7.96 1.43
CA PHE A 287 -10.08 7.80 2.86
C PHE A 287 -10.33 6.34 3.22
N PHE A 288 -9.61 5.85 4.22
CA PHE A 288 -9.70 4.49 4.75
C PHE A 288 -10.10 4.54 6.24
N PRO A 289 -11.36 4.89 6.56
CA PRO A 289 -11.89 4.78 7.93
C PRO A 289 -11.68 3.38 8.48
N ASN A 290 -11.09 3.27 9.66
CA ASN A 290 -10.78 2.01 10.34
C ASN A 290 -9.97 1.04 9.46
N GLY A 291 -9.11 1.58 8.60
CA GLY A 291 -8.32 0.80 7.64
C GLY A 291 -9.04 0.47 6.33
N GLY A 292 -10.31 0.85 6.21
CA GLY A 292 -11.15 0.74 5.02
C GLY A 292 -11.68 -0.66 4.72
N GLN A 293 -11.62 -1.55 5.71
CA GLN A 293 -12.19 -2.90 5.68
C GLN A 293 -13.39 -2.95 6.64
N GLU A 294 -13.49 -3.96 7.50
CA GLU A 294 -14.60 -4.08 8.46
C GLU A 294 -14.71 -2.88 9.40
N GLN A 295 -15.92 -2.32 9.49
CA GLN A 295 -16.19 -1.11 10.24
C GLN A 295 -16.69 -1.46 11.65
N PRO A 296 -16.32 -0.69 12.69
CA PRO A 296 -16.79 -0.94 14.04
C PRO A 296 -18.32 -1.06 14.12
N GLY A 297 -18.80 -2.08 14.84
CA GLY A 297 -20.22 -2.40 14.98
C GLY A 297 -20.84 -3.19 13.81
N CYS A 298 -20.06 -3.53 12.78
CA CYS A 298 -20.45 -4.50 11.75
C CYS A 298 -19.92 -5.90 12.10
N ARG A 299 -20.53 -6.95 11.52
CA ARG A 299 -20.12 -8.35 11.66
C ARG A 299 -20.23 -8.99 10.28
N ASP A 300 -19.41 -8.52 9.35
CA ASP A 300 -19.53 -8.94 7.95
C ASP A 300 -18.93 -10.35 7.80
N THR A 301 -19.66 -11.27 7.20
CA THR A 301 -19.18 -12.65 7.02
C THR A 301 -18.17 -12.70 5.87
N ARG A 302 -16.92 -13.10 6.14
CA ARG A 302 -15.79 -13.10 5.17
C ARG A 302 -15.98 -13.95 3.91
N GLN A 303 -17.05 -14.76 3.81
CA GLN A 303 -17.39 -15.54 2.60
C GLN A 303 -18.61 -14.97 1.84
N SER A 304 -19.15 -13.82 2.24
CA SER A 304 -20.45 -13.36 1.77
C SER A 304 -20.45 -12.85 0.32
N VAL A 305 -19.37 -12.27 -0.21
CA VAL A 305 -19.43 -11.61 -1.52
C VAL A 305 -19.72 -12.63 -2.63
N VAL A 306 -19.05 -13.78 -2.65
CA VAL A 306 -19.34 -14.82 -3.66
C VAL A 306 -20.72 -15.42 -3.44
N VAL A 307 -21.07 -15.79 -2.20
CA VAL A 307 -22.36 -16.44 -1.88
C VAL A 307 -23.54 -15.52 -2.20
N THR A 308 -23.47 -14.22 -1.87
CA THR A 308 -24.53 -13.23 -2.15
C THR A 308 -24.73 -12.97 -3.65
N HIS A 309 -23.66 -13.05 -4.46
CA HIS A 309 -23.75 -12.93 -5.92
C HIS A 309 -24.36 -14.17 -6.58
N PHE A 310 -24.31 -15.34 -5.94
CA PHE A 310 -24.90 -16.58 -6.43
C PHE A 310 -26.30 -16.87 -5.86
N GLU A 311 -26.62 -16.41 -4.64
CA GLU A 311 -27.88 -16.75 -3.94
C GLU A 311 -28.89 -15.58 -3.81
N GLN A 312 -28.57 -14.37 -4.30
CA GLN A 312 -29.46 -13.19 -4.28
C GLN A 312 -29.88 -12.69 -2.87
N VAL A 313 -29.24 -13.14 -1.80
CA VAL A 313 -29.57 -12.72 -0.42
C VAL A 313 -28.63 -11.60 0.04
N LEU A 314 -28.93 -10.34 -0.28
CA LEU A 314 -28.23 -9.18 0.28
C LEU A 314 -29.02 -8.65 1.50
N THR A 315 -28.69 -9.08 2.72
CA THR A 315 -29.30 -8.51 3.94
C THR A 315 -28.55 -7.27 4.42
N ARG A 316 -29.21 -6.44 5.21
CA ARG A 316 -28.60 -5.26 5.85
C ARG A 316 -27.46 -5.62 6.80
N GLU A 317 -27.47 -6.82 7.39
CA GLU A 317 -26.36 -7.29 8.23
C GLU A 317 -25.12 -7.67 7.42
N VAL A 318 -25.27 -8.12 6.18
CA VAL A 318 -24.18 -8.62 5.31
C VAL A 318 -23.44 -7.50 4.57
N ALA A 319 -24.07 -6.34 4.42
CA ALA A 319 -23.50 -5.16 3.75
C ALA A 319 -23.28 -3.98 4.72
N CYS A 320 -23.08 -4.26 6.01
CA CYS A 320 -23.01 -3.22 7.05
C CYS A 320 -21.84 -2.27 6.81
N SER A 321 -20.63 -2.82 6.57
CA SER A 321 -19.44 -2.03 6.26
C SER A 321 -19.56 -1.31 4.93
N HIS A 322 -20.18 -1.90 3.91
CA HIS A 322 -20.43 -1.24 2.62
C HIS A 322 -21.32 -0.01 2.78
N ILE A 323 -22.42 -0.12 3.54
CA ILE A 323 -23.34 1.00 3.81
C ILE A 323 -22.70 2.08 4.71
N ARG A 324 -21.61 1.77 5.43
CA ARG A 324 -20.94 2.70 6.33
C ARG A 324 -20.46 3.96 5.61
N ALA A 325 -19.93 3.85 4.39
CA ALA A 325 -19.49 5.02 3.61
C ALA A 325 -20.58 6.07 3.46
N TRP A 326 -21.81 5.64 3.17
CA TRP A 326 -22.97 6.52 3.08
C TRP A 326 -23.28 7.19 4.43
N ARG A 327 -23.28 6.40 5.51
CA ARG A 327 -23.59 6.92 6.87
C ARG A 327 -22.54 7.94 7.35
N LEU A 328 -21.25 7.68 7.12
CA LEU A 328 -20.19 8.61 7.46
C LEU A 328 -20.36 9.92 6.68
N PHE A 329 -20.63 9.84 5.37
CA PHE A 329 -20.83 11.04 4.56
C PHE A 329 -22.05 11.86 5.02
N GLN A 330 -23.18 11.20 5.30
CA GLN A 330 -24.36 11.86 5.84
C GLN A 330 -24.11 12.57 7.15
N GLU A 331 -23.35 11.95 8.06
CA GLU A 331 -22.99 12.58 9.33
C GLU A 331 -22.19 13.87 9.11
N THR A 332 -21.32 13.92 8.09
CA THR A 332 -20.60 15.17 7.75
C THR A 332 -21.56 16.30 7.37
N LEU A 333 -22.64 15.98 6.65
CA LEU A 333 -23.66 16.95 6.28
C LEU A 333 -24.48 17.39 7.49
N LEU A 334 -24.90 16.44 8.34
CA LEU A 334 -25.67 16.73 9.54
C LEU A 334 -24.88 17.63 10.51
N ASN A 335 -23.60 17.32 10.73
CA ASN A 335 -22.71 18.12 11.58
C ASN A 335 -22.52 19.54 11.02
N LYS A 336 -22.44 19.68 9.69
CA LYS A 336 -22.38 21.00 9.04
C LYS A 336 -23.68 21.80 9.20
N ALA A 337 -24.83 21.13 9.10
CA ALA A 337 -26.14 21.75 9.28
C ALA A 337 -26.40 22.20 10.72
N ALA A 338 -25.77 21.57 11.72
CA ALA A 338 -25.99 21.83 13.15
C ALA A 338 -25.38 23.15 13.67
N GLY A 339 -24.56 23.88 12.89
CA GLY A 339 -23.99 25.18 13.31
C GLY A 339 -22.54 25.12 13.81
N SER A 340 -21.96 26.25 14.24
CA SER A 340 -20.51 26.46 14.47
C SER A 340 -20.00 26.19 15.90
N HIS A 341 -20.88 25.99 16.88
CA HIS A 341 -20.49 25.55 18.22
C HIS A 341 -20.59 24.01 18.24
N ASN A 342 -19.45 23.32 18.30
CA ASN A 342 -19.29 21.86 18.40
C ASN A 342 -19.49 21.05 17.10
N ARG A 343 -18.69 21.34 16.07
CA ARG A 343 -18.63 20.46 14.88
C ARG A 343 -17.65 19.32 15.10
N CYS A 344 -18.20 18.14 15.33
CA CYS A 344 -17.44 16.90 15.27
C CYS A 344 -17.06 16.61 13.80
N GLU A 345 -15.75 16.63 13.51
CA GLU A 345 -15.20 16.46 12.15
C GLU A 345 -14.41 15.14 12.03
N PHE A 346 -14.50 14.49 10.87
CA PHE A 346 -13.67 13.34 10.54
C PHE A 346 -12.29 13.81 10.08
N THR A 347 -11.39 14.00 11.05
CA THR A 347 -9.99 14.36 10.75
C THR A 347 -9.24 13.10 10.32
N ALA A 348 -8.53 13.15 9.19
CA ALA A 348 -7.78 12.03 8.66
C ALA A 348 -6.30 12.36 8.54
N PHE A 349 -5.46 11.33 8.48
CA PHE A 349 -4.01 11.49 8.52
C PHE A 349 -3.33 10.61 7.48
N SER A 350 -2.30 11.15 6.84
CA SER A 350 -1.43 10.37 5.99
C SER A 350 -0.55 9.46 6.85
N CYS A 351 -0.41 8.20 6.44
CA CYS A 351 0.45 7.24 7.12
C CYS A 351 1.51 6.70 6.15
N PRO A 352 2.76 7.20 6.19
CA PRO A 352 3.82 6.78 5.28
C PRO A 352 4.10 5.27 5.33
N GLY A 353 3.90 4.64 6.49
CA GLY A 353 4.05 3.19 6.66
C GLY A 353 2.84 2.36 6.22
N GLY A 354 1.85 2.98 5.57
CA GLY A 354 0.64 2.34 5.05
C GLY A 354 -0.28 1.78 6.13
N LEU A 355 -1.25 0.97 5.72
CA LEU A 355 -2.31 0.44 6.60
C LEU A 355 -1.75 -0.27 7.84
N LYS A 356 -0.77 -1.17 7.68
CA LYS A 356 -0.18 -1.90 8.81
C LYS A 356 0.43 -0.99 9.88
N SER A 357 0.98 0.16 9.47
CA SER A 357 1.52 1.13 10.43
C SER A 357 0.42 1.97 11.07
N PHE A 358 -0.68 2.21 10.37
CA PHE A 358 -1.87 2.85 10.92
C PHE A 358 -2.54 1.96 11.97
N GLU A 359 -2.78 0.68 11.68
CA GLU A 359 -3.38 -0.29 12.61
C GLU A 359 -2.56 -0.42 13.90
N LYS A 360 -1.23 -0.41 13.79
CA LYS A 360 -0.31 -0.40 14.94
C LYS A 360 -0.19 0.96 15.64
N GLY A 361 -0.93 1.98 15.21
CA GLY A 361 -0.92 3.33 15.76
C GLY A 361 0.38 4.12 15.53
N PHE A 362 1.31 3.64 14.71
CA PHE A 362 2.60 4.31 14.47
C PHE A 362 2.48 5.64 13.72
N CYS A 363 1.36 5.83 13.03
CA CYS A 363 1.03 7.07 12.33
C CYS A 363 0.02 7.92 13.10
N PHE A 364 -0.22 7.61 14.38
CA PHE A 364 -1.14 8.40 15.19
C PHE A 364 -0.61 9.84 15.31
N PRO A 365 -1.43 10.84 14.96
CA PRO A 365 -0.97 12.21 14.76
C PRO A 365 -0.75 12.97 16.06
N HIS A 366 -0.01 14.06 15.96
CA HIS A 366 0.13 15.08 16.99
C HIS A 366 -0.28 16.42 16.41
N LEU A 367 -1.55 16.78 16.65
CA LEU A 367 -2.06 18.09 16.32
C LEU A 367 -1.55 19.11 17.35
N PRO A 368 -1.26 20.35 16.92
CA PRO A 368 -1.01 21.45 17.83
C PRO A 368 -2.21 21.61 18.77
N LYS A 369 -1.95 21.97 20.03
CA LYS A 369 -3.02 22.27 20.99
C LYS A 369 -3.88 23.43 20.46
N PRO A 370 -5.22 23.39 20.64
CA PRO A 370 -6.17 24.32 20.02
C PRO A 370 -5.93 25.82 20.30
N ASN A 371 -5.13 26.16 21.32
CA ASN A 371 -4.77 27.54 21.70
C ASN A 371 -3.27 27.88 21.53
N SER A 372 -2.50 27.05 20.82
CA SER A 372 -1.08 27.35 20.58
C SER A 372 -0.90 28.25 19.35
N SER A 373 0.12 29.12 19.37
CA SER A 373 0.54 29.92 18.21
C SER A 373 0.92 29.08 16.97
N LEU A 374 1.17 27.77 17.16
CA LEU A 374 1.44 26.78 16.11
C LEU A 374 0.17 26.20 15.46
N ALA A 375 -1.03 26.45 16.00
CA ALA A 375 -2.30 26.00 15.42
C ALA A 375 -2.66 26.74 14.12
N ILE A 376 -1.98 27.86 13.83
CA ILE A 376 -2.30 28.77 12.73
C ILE A 376 -1.95 28.17 11.35
N ASP A 377 -1.12 27.12 11.29
CA ASP A 377 -0.62 26.55 10.01
C ASP A 377 -1.16 25.15 9.65
N LEU A 378 -2.33 24.77 10.19
CA LEU A 378 -3.03 23.53 9.81
C LEU A 378 -3.48 23.51 8.34
N ASN A 379 -3.53 24.65 7.67
CA ASN A 379 -3.92 24.77 6.26
C ASN A 379 -2.81 24.41 5.25
N TYR A 380 -1.54 24.29 5.70
CA TYR A 380 -0.39 23.98 4.83
C TYR A 380 0.17 22.56 5.02
N ARG A 381 -0.51 21.74 5.84
CA ARG A 381 -0.10 20.37 6.15
C ARG A 381 -0.75 19.36 5.21
N ASN A 382 0.05 18.83 4.27
CA ASN A 382 -0.38 17.79 3.33
C ASN A 382 -0.62 16.43 4.02
N ASP A 383 -0.20 16.27 5.27
CA ASP A 383 -0.36 15.07 6.09
C ASP A 383 -1.70 15.00 6.84
N ILE A 384 -2.52 16.06 6.79
CA ILE A 384 -3.83 16.13 7.46
C ILE A 384 -4.94 16.33 6.43
N GLY A 385 -5.97 15.49 6.52
CA GLY A 385 -7.18 15.56 5.73
C GLY A 385 -8.43 15.79 6.58
N ARG A 386 -9.51 16.18 5.91
CA ARG A 386 -10.86 16.27 6.48
C ARG A 386 -11.81 15.57 5.54
N PHE A 387 -12.48 14.52 6.02
CA PHE A 387 -13.50 13.82 5.25
C PHE A 387 -14.85 14.55 5.35
N GLY A 388 -15.53 14.71 4.22
CA GLY A 388 -16.85 15.32 4.13
C GLY A 388 -16.96 16.38 3.03
N GLU A 389 -17.93 17.27 3.16
CA GLU A 389 -18.19 18.31 2.16
C GLU A 389 -17.06 19.36 2.08
N ASP A 390 -16.47 19.75 3.21
CA ASP A 390 -15.30 20.65 3.29
C ASP A 390 -13.98 19.87 3.21
N ILE A 391 -13.88 19.06 2.16
CA ILE A 391 -12.81 18.08 1.97
C ILE A 391 -11.43 18.73 1.97
N LYS A 392 -10.49 18.12 2.69
CA LYS A 392 -9.06 18.46 2.67
C LYS A 392 -8.21 17.20 2.62
N GLY A 393 -7.01 17.32 2.06
CA GLY A 393 -6.02 16.25 2.01
C GLY A 393 -5.71 15.79 0.58
N GLN A 394 -4.68 14.97 0.47
CA GLN A 394 -4.22 14.40 -0.80
C GLN A 394 -3.66 13.00 -0.59
N GLY A 395 -3.94 12.11 -1.54
CA GLY A 395 -3.49 10.72 -1.48
C GLY A 395 -4.24 9.91 -0.42
N VAL A 396 -3.55 8.95 0.18
CA VAL A 396 -4.15 7.99 1.12
C VAL A 396 -4.20 8.58 2.52
N MET A 397 -5.41 8.56 3.10
CA MET A 397 -5.73 9.15 4.39
C MET A 397 -6.46 8.14 5.28
N PHE A 398 -6.07 8.05 6.55
CA PHE A 398 -6.64 7.12 7.53
C PHE A 398 -7.24 7.87 8.72
N PHE A 399 -8.31 7.32 9.29
CA PHE A 399 -8.88 7.76 10.57
C PHE A 399 -9.67 6.61 11.20
N VAL A 400 -9.92 6.68 12.49
CA VAL A 400 -10.81 5.73 13.19
C VAL A 400 -12.18 6.36 13.49
N THR A 401 -13.21 5.53 13.60
CA THR A 401 -14.59 5.93 13.92
C THR A 401 -15.18 5.10 15.07
N ARG A 402 -16.25 5.60 15.68
CA ARG A 402 -17.06 4.84 16.64
C ARG A 402 -17.90 3.77 15.94
N ALA A 403 -18.42 2.81 16.71
CA ALA A 403 -19.32 1.77 16.20
C ALA A 403 -20.77 2.26 15.98
N THR A 404 -21.18 3.29 16.72
CA THR A 404 -22.53 3.88 16.70
C THR A 404 -22.46 5.38 16.41
N PRO A 405 -23.53 5.98 15.82
CA PRO A 405 -23.60 7.42 15.64
C PRO A 405 -23.56 8.18 16.98
N PRO A 406 -23.01 9.41 17.04
CA PRO A 406 -22.15 10.00 16.01
C PRO A 406 -20.88 9.15 15.83
N TYR A 407 -20.51 8.83 14.60
CA TYR A 407 -19.33 8.02 14.28
C TYR A 407 -18.03 8.80 14.45
N CYS A 408 -18.07 10.12 14.27
CA CYS A 408 -16.95 11.00 14.54
C CYS A 408 -16.68 11.09 16.05
N GLY A 409 -15.47 11.49 16.40
CA GLY A 409 -15.07 11.69 17.79
C GLY A 409 -13.61 12.04 17.93
N THR A 410 -13.12 12.05 19.17
CA THR A 410 -11.72 12.29 19.48
C THR A 410 -10.94 11.00 19.30
N GLN A 411 -10.06 10.94 18.31
CA GLN A 411 -9.23 9.76 18.08
C GLN A 411 -8.22 9.62 19.22
N LEU A 412 -7.99 8.39 19.63
CA LEU A 412 -7.11 7.99 20.73
C LEU A 412 -6.16 6.88 20.27
N GLN A 413 -4.95 6.90 20.84
CA GLN A 413 -4.01 5.80 20.80
C GLN A 413 -3.86 5.23 22.21
N ALA A 414 -4.04 3.93 22.34
CA ALA A 414 -3.63 3.18 23.52
C ALA A 414 -2.29 2.51 23.26
N SER A 415 -1.40 2.53 24.25
CA SER A 415 -0.11 1.84 24.23
C SER A 415 0.10 1.07 25.52
N VAL A 416 0.43 -0.22 25.41
CA VAL A 416 0.75 -1.12 26.52
C VAL A 416 2.20 -1.57 26.38
N HIS A 417 3.00 -1.31 27.39
CA HIS A 417 4.41 -1.70 27.46
C HIS A 417 4.52 -3.00 28.23
N ILE A 418 4.89 -4.06 27.52
CA ILE A 418 5.06 -5.39 28.09
C ILE A 418 6.41 -5.46 28.80
N SER A 419 6.41 -5.90 30.06
CA SER A 419 7.65 -6.08 30.81
C SER A 419 8.51 -7.18 30.19
N PRO A 420 9.85 -7.06 30.24
CA PRO A 420 10.77 -8.14 29.87
C PRO A 420 10.62 -9.44 30.68
N LYS A 421 9.83 -9.42 31.76
CA LYS A 421 9.50 -10.61 32.57
C LYS A 421 8.42 -11.49 31.94
N THR A 422 7.63 -10.96 31.00
CA THR A 422 6.56 -11.69 30.31
C THR A 422 7.13 -12.71 29.34
N GLU A 423 6.77 -13.98 29.48
CA GLU A 423 7.16 -15.01 28.50
C GLU A 423 6.53 -14.73 27.14
N ALA A 424 7.15 -15.26 26.07
CA ALA A 424 6.61 -15.10 24.73
C ALA A 424 5.30 -15.88 24.59
N ILE A 425 4.18 -15.17 24.43
CA ILE A 425 2.84 -15.77 24.39
C ILE A 425 2.04 -15.21 23.24
N LYS A 426 1.02 -15.96 22.81
CA LYS A 426 0.13 -15.58 21.72
C LYS A 426 -1.24 -15.23 22.26
N GLY A 427 -1.76 -14.05 21.93
CA GLY A 427 -3.10 -13.68 22.35
C GLY A 427 -3.47 -12.25 22.00
N VAL A 428 -4.64 -11.82 22.46
CA VAL A 428 -5.19 -10.49 22.22
C VAL A 428 -5.28 -9.73 23.53
N LEU A 429 -4.80 -8.49 23.55
CA LEU A 429 -5.02 -7.57 24.66
C LEU A 429 -6.23 -6.70 24.38
N LEU A 430 -7.25 -6.79 25.24
CA LEU A 430 -8.41 -5.91 25.21
C LEU A 430 -8.26 -4.87 26.32
N LEU A 431 -8.29 -3.59 25.96
CA LEU A 431 -8.21 -2.49 26.91
C LEU A 431 -9.51 -1.68 26.86
N ASP A 432 -10.26 -1.70 27.95
CA ASP A 432 -11.47 -0.91 28.13
C ASP A 432 -11.17 0.32 28.98
N VAL A 433 -11.26 1.52 28.42
CA VAL A 433 -11.04 2.79 29.12
C VAL A 433 -12.39 3.41 29.47
N ASN A 434 -12.65 3.54 30.76
CA ASN A 434 -13.83 4.17 31.34
C ASN A 434 -13.49 5.56 31.87
N TYR A 435 -14.36 6.51 31.55
CA TYR A 435 -14.33 7.89 32.04
C TYR A 435 -15.78 8.33 32.28
N PRO A 436 -16.04 9.47 32.95
CA PRO A 436 -17.38 9.77 33.46
C PRO A 436 -18.49 9.59 32.42
N HIS A 437 -19.34 8.58 32.60
CA HIS A 437 -20.47 8.20 31.72
C HIS A 437 -20.14 7.66 30.32
N HIS A 438 -18.87 7.38 30.01
CA HIS A 438 -18.46 6.94 28.68
C HIS A 438 -17.38 5.85 28.76
N ASN A 439 -17.26 5.06 27.69
CA ASN A 439 -16.24 4.03 27.54
C ASN A 439 -15.64 4.04 26.13
N VAL A 440 -14.37 3.65 26.03
CA VAL A 440 -13.68 3.37 24.76
C VAL A 440 -12.95 2.06 24.91
N SER A 441 -13.26 1.11 24.03
CA SER A 441 -12.58 -0.17 23.95
C SER A 441 -11.52 -0.14 22.86
N PHE A 442 -10.34 -0.66 23.18
CA PHE A 442 -9.23 -0.84 22.26
C PHE A 442 -8.95 -2.33 22.14
N GLN A 443 -8.92 -2.82 20.90
CA GLN A 443 -8.46 -4.16 20.58
C GLN A 443 -7.01 -4.04 20.12
N ILE A 444 -6.08 -4.43 20.98
CA ILE A 444 -4.65 -4.42 20.70
C ILE A 444 -4.28 -5.83 20.26
N GLU A 445 -4.46 -6.09 18.96
CA GLU A 445 -4.21 -7.40 18.37
C GLU A 445 -2.71 -7.68 18.24
N CYS A 446 -2.34 -8.93 18.52
CA CYS A 446 -1.16 -9.53 17.91
C CYS A 446 -1.57 -10.05 16.53
N ASP A 447 -0.76 -9.81 15.49
CA ASP A 447 -0.88 -10.59 14.25
C ASP A 447 -0.85 -12.09 14.62
N ALA A 448 -1.54 -12.96 13.88
CA ALA A 448 -1.57 -14.41 14.16
C ALA A 448 -0.19 -15.09 14.13
N ASP A 449 0.85 -14.38 13.68
CA ASP A 449 2.26 -14.78 13.66
C ASP A 449 3.15 -13.98 14.64
N ASP A 450 2.63 -12.95 15.30
CA ASP A 450 3.37 -12.11 16.25
C ASP A 450 3.22 -12.67 17.69
N LEU A 451 4.35 -12.93 18.35
CA LEU A 451 4.39 -13.24 19.79
C LEU A 451 4.41 -11.93 20.59
N ILE A 452 3.68 -11.88 21.70
CA ILE A 452 3.91 -10.87 22.75
C ILE A 452 5.32 -11.13 23.28
N THR A 453 6.30 -10.38 22.79
CA THR A 453 7.71 -10.57 23.15
C THR A 453 8.13 -9.63 24.27
N THR A 454 9.11 -10.07 25.06
CA THR A 454 9.67 -9.35 26.20
C THR A 454 10.09 -7.93 25.81
N GLY A 455 9.55 -6.92 26.50
CA GLY A 455 9.94 -5.52 26.28
C GLY A 455 9.32 -4.84 25.05
N THR A 456 8.26 -5.39 24.47
CA THR A 456 7.54 -4.76 23.34
C THR A 456 6.53 -3.71 23.77
N VAL A 457 6.28 -2.75 22.88
CA VAL A 457 5.17 -1.79 23.00
C VAL A 457 4.11 -2.19 22.01
N MET A 458 2.96 -2.55 22.52
CA MET A 458 1.78 -2.84 21.71
C MET A 458 0.89 -1.62 21.69
N SER A 459 0.22 -1.33 20.58
CA SER A 459 -0.63 -0.16 20.48
C SER A 459 -1.86 -0.44 19.64
N GLY A 460 -2.95 0.27 19.96
CA GLY A 460 -4.21 0.19 19.24
C GLY A 460 -4.85 1.57 19.16
N LEU A 461 -5.81 1.71 18.25
CA LEU A 461 -6.54 2.95 18.01
C LEU A 461 -7.98 2.83 18.49
N GLY A 462 -8.55 3.94 18.93
CA GLY A 462 -9.94 4.02 19.38
C GLY A 462 -10.49 5.44 19.24
N VAL A 463 -11.79 5.60 19.50
CA VAL A 463 -12.45 6.91 19.39
C VAL A 463 -13.30 7.17 20.61
N ALA A 464 -12.98 8.26 21.31
CA ALA A 464 -13.82 8.81 22.36
C ALA A 464 -14.91 9.70 21.80
N ASP A 465 -15.99 9.84 22.56
CA ASP A 465 -17.06 10.78 22.26
C ASP A 465 -16.48 12.19 22.14
N TYR A 466 -16.96 12.95 21.16
CA TYR A 466 -16.46 14.29 20.88
C TYR A 466 -16.58 15.20 22.12
N GLU A 467 -15.52 15.95 22.42
CA GLU A 467 -15.42 16.88 23.57
C GLU A 467 -15.61 16.29 24.97
N THR A 468 -15.57 14.97 25.13
CA THR A 468 -15.71 14.35 26.46
C THR A 468 -14.40 14.27 27.24
N LEU A 469 -13.28 14.06 26.56
CA LEU A 469 -11.92 14.01 27.14
C LEU A 469 -11.26 15.40 27.19
N THR A 470 -11.85 16.29 27.98
CA THR A 470 -11.31 17.65 28.18
C THR A 470 -10.12 17.68 29.16
N GLU A 471 -9.46 18.83 29.28
CA GLU A 471 -8.40 19.08 30.28
C GLU A 471 -8.86 18.81 31.72
N ASN A 472 -10.17 18.87 31.99
CA ASN A 472 -10.76 18.62 33.31
C ASN A 472 -10.73 17.13 33.70
N VAL A 473 -10.60 16.21 32.74
CA VAL A 473 -10.52 14.78 33.01
C VAL A 473 -9.09 14.44 33.46
N LYS A 474 -8.85 14.46 34.76
CA LYS A 474 -7.52 14.18 35.35
C LYS A 474 -7.15 12.70 35.33
N ASN A 475 -8.13 11.84 35.61
CA ASN A 475 -7.93 10.40 35.76
C ASN A 475 -8.88 9.62 34.85
N LEU A 476 -8.40 8.50 34.31
CA LEU A 476 -9.20 7.52 33.57
C LEU A 476 -9.08 6.16 34.29
N THR A 477 -10.12 5.34 34.24
CA THR A 477 -10.06 3.97 34.73
C THR A 477 -9.94 3.03 33.55
N ALA A 478 -8.87 2.26 33.47
CA ALA A 478 -8.64 1.31 32.38
C ALA A 478 -8.72 -0.12 32.90
N THR A 479 -9.40 -1.00 32.18
CA THR A 479 -9.47 -2.44 32.45
C THR A 479 -8.78 -3.17 31.31
N LEU A 480 -7.67 -3.85 31.62
CA LEU A 480 -6.91 -4.64 30.66
C LEU A 480 -7.25 -6.13 30.83
N LYS A 481 -7.58 -6.79 29.72
CA LYS A 481 -7.87 -8.23 29.64
C LYS A 481 -6.98 -8.87 28.60
N PHE A 482 -6.59 -10.11 28.85
CA PHE A 482 -5.86 -10.93 27.89
C PHE A 482 -6.69 -12.14 27.49
N ILE A 483 -6.77 -12.39 26.19
CA ILE A 483 -7.42 -13.57 25.62
C ILE A 483 -6.34 -14.43 24.96
N ASP A 484 -6.17 -15.64 25.44
CA ASP A 484 -5.28 -16.64 24.84
C ASP A 484 -5.94 -17.21 23.56
N LEU A 485 -5.19 -17.26 22.46
CA LEU A 485 -5.65 -17.77 21.17
C LEU A 485 -5.28 -19.25 20.92
N GLU A 486 -4.48 -19.88 21.78
CA GLU A 486 -4.06 -21.29 21.65
C GLU A 486 -4.84 -22.24 22.58
N TYR A 487 -5.91 -21.74 23.22
CA TYR A 487 -6.75 -22.54 24.11
C TYR A 487 -7.60 -23.57 23.32
N GLU A 488 -7.12 -24.82 23.26
CA GLU A 488 -7.96 -26.00 22.95
C GLU A 488 -8.38 -26.68 24.26
N GLU A 489 -9.65 -27.04 24.40
CA GLU A 489 -10.27 -27.61 25.62
C GLU A 489 -9.72 -28.99 26.08
N GLU A 490 -8.66 -29.50 25.46
CA GLU A 490 -8.12 -30.83 25.74
C GLU A 490 -6.90 -30.79 26.68
N ASN A 491 -7.15 -30.66 27.99
CA ASN A 491 -6.51 -31.40 29.11
C ASN A 491 -6.49 -30.58 30.42
N ASN A 492 -6.85 -31.26 31.51
CA ASN A 492 -7.03 -30.77 32.89
C ASN A 492 -5.78 -30.23 33.63
N ASN A 493 -4.75 -29.71 32.94
CA ASN A 493 -3.61 -29.03 33.57
C ASN A 493 -3.43 -27.63 32.98
N THR A 494 -4.09 -26.65 33.59
CA THR A 494 -4.15 -25.25 33.15
C THR A 494 -2.87 -24.48 33.48
N TYR A 495 -1.95 -24.33 32.51
CA TYR A 495 -0.93 -23.29 32.55
C TYR A 495 -1.54 -21.99 32.01
N ILE A 496 -1.86 -21.04 32.89
CA ILE A 496 -2.28 -19.69 32.49
C ILE A 496 -1.02 -18.81 32.49
N PRO A 497 -0.55 -18.33 31.33
CA PRO A 497 0.62 -17.46 31.29
C PRO A 497 0.35 -16.15 32.04
N THR A 498 1.29 -15.74 32.91
CA THR A 498 1.21 -14.45 33.60
C THR A 498 1.86 -13.37 32.75
N ILE A 499 1.08 -12.36 32.38
CA ILE A 499 1.58 -11.19 31.66
C ILE A 499 2.02 -10.13 32.66
N TYR A 500 3.20 -9.58 32.45
CA TYR A 500 3.72 -8.44 33.20
C TYR A 500 3.74 -7.20 32.30
N ILE A 501 3.28 -6.08 32.83
CA ILE A 501 3.32 -4.78 32.14
C ILE A 501 4.10 -3.75 32.97
N ASP A 502 4.76 -2.83 32.28
CA ASP A 502 5.51 -1.73 32.90
C ASP A 502 4.77 -0.39 32.83
N LYS A 503 3.99 -0.20 31.75
CA LYS A 503 3.30 1.07 31.46
C LYS A 503 2.06 0.85 30.61
N VAL A 504 1.01 1.63 30.89
CA VAL A 504 -0.13 1.84 29.99
C VAL A 504 -0.27 3.33 29.74
N GLU A 505 -0.44 3.73 28.48
CA GLU A 505 -0.61 5.12 28.06
C GLU A 505 -1.82 5.23 27.13
N ILE A 506 -2.68 6.21 27.39
CA ILE A 506 -3.72 6.68 26.48
C ILE A 506 -3.32 8.07 26.02
N ARG A 507 -3.27 8.30 24.71
CA ARG A 507 -2.92 9.58 24.11
C ARG A 507 -4.03 10.03 23.17
N ASP A 508 -4.40 11.30 23.23
CA ASP A 508 -5.30 11.90 22.25
C ASP A 508 -4.57 12.52 21.06
N MET A 509 -5.31 12.84 20.00
CA MET A 509 -4.77 13.46 18.79
C MET A 509 -4.12 14.84 19.02
N TYR A 510 -4.30 15.48 20.18
CA TYR A 510 -3.71 16.78 20.56
C TYR A 510 -2.50 16.64 21.50
N SER A 511 -1.97 15.42 21.63
CA SER A 511 -0.83 15.08 22.48
C SER A 511 -1.09 15.20 24.00
N ASN A 512 -2.35 15.22 24.44
CA ASN A 512 -2.64 14.98 25.85
C ASN A 512 -2.51 13.48 26.14
N SER A 513 -1.96 13.13 27.31
CA SER A 513 -1.73 11.74 27.70
C SER A 513 -2.18 11.45 29.12
N TRP A 514 -2.69 10.24 29.34
CA TRP A 514 -2.95 9.65 30.64
C TRP A 514 -2.14 8.37 30.78
N GLN A 515 -1.43 8.21 31.89
CA GLN A 515 -0.42 7.17 32.05
C GLN A 515 -0.56 6.45 33.39
N PHE A 516 -0.28 5.15 33.37
CA PHE A 516 -0.02 4.31 34.52
C PHE A 516 1.38 3.73 34.35
N CYS A 517 2.22 3.84 35.37
CA CYS A 517 3.60 3.34 35.34
C CYS A 517 3.92 2.58 36.62
N GLN A 518 4.13 1.27 36.49
CA GLN A 518 4.57 0.41 37.58
C GLN A 518 5.25 -0.80 36.96
N LYS A 519 6.52 -1.03 37.31
CA LYS A 519 7.30 -2.14 36.76
C LYS A 519 6.74 -3.49 37.16
N ASP A 520 6.85 -4.44 36.24
CA ASP A 520 6.54 -5.86 36.47
C ASP A 520 5.16 -6.07 37.11
N THR A 521 4.17 -5.28 36.69
CA THR A 521 2.80 -5.40 37.18
C THR A 521 2.15 -6.62 36.55
N ALA A 522 1.86 -7.64 37.37
CA ALA A 522 1.26 -8.87 36.90
C ALA A 522 -0.24 -8.69 36.61
N LEU A 523 -0.67 -9.07 35.42
CA LEU A 523 -2.07 -9.28 35.07
C LEU A 523 -2.49 -10.64 35.65
N LYS A 524 -2.96 -10.65 36.91
CA LYS A 524 -3.49 -11.85 37.57
C LYS A 524 -5.00 -11.75 37.73
N ASP A 525 -5.69 -12.84 37.41
CA ASP A 525 -7.07 -13.05 37.81
C ASP A 525 -7.12 -13.34 39.31
N THR A 526 -8.02 -12.69 40.04
CA THR A 526 -8.35 -13.11 41.40
C THR A 526 -9.48 -14.12 41.44
N VAL A 527 -10.39 -14.18 40.45
CA VAL A 527 -11.53 -15.12 40.47
C VAL A 527 -12.17 -15.30 39.05
N GLY A 528 -11.61 -16.21 38.23
CA GLY A 528 -12.37 -16.97 37.20
C GLY A 528 -12.16 -16.63 35.72
N LEU A 529 -11.68 -17.61 34.95
CA LEU A 529 -11.74 -17.86 33.49
C LEU A 529 -11.50 -16.68 32.49
N ASN A 530 -11.34 -15.43 32.92
CA ASN A 530 -11.09 -14.24 32.09
C ASN A 530 -10.44 -13.12 32.95
N PRO A 531 -9.09 -13.07 33.11
CA PRO A 531 -8.42 -12.07 33.92
C PRO A 531 -8.70 -10.64 33.44
N ALA A 532 -9.27 -9.80 34.32
CA ALA A 532 -9.47 -8.36 34.08
C ALA A 532 -8.74 -7.55 35.15
N PHE A 533 -7.71 -6.80 34.76
CA PHE A 533 -6.92 -5.96 35.66
C PHE A 533 -7.32 -4.49 35.50
N SER A 534 -7.77 -3.85 36.59
CA SER A 534 -8.20 -2.44 36.56
C SER A 534 -7.11 -1.52 37.11
N ILE A 535 -6.76 -0.48 36.35
CA ILE A 535 -5.77 0.54 36.67
C ILE A 535 -6.37 1.93 36.58
N THR A 536 -5.81 2.88 37.34
CA THR A 536 -6.11 4.30 37.19
C THR A 536 -4.97 4.95 36.42
N LEU A 537 -5.29 5.56 35.29
CA LEU A 537 -4.38 6.37 34.47
C LEU A 537 -4.51 7.82 34.93
N SER A 538 -3.40 8.51 35.14
CA SER A 538 -3.38 9.93 35.53
C SER A 538 -2.69 10.77 34.47
N ARG A 539 -2.98 12.08 34.44
CA ARG A 539 -2.23 13.03 33.61
C ARG A 539 -0.80 13.30 34.12
N ASP A 540 -0.47 12.85 35.33
CA ASP A 540 0.84 13.08 35.91
C ASP A 540 1.91 12.31 35.13
N SER A 541 2.98 13.00 34.77
CA SER A 541 4.12 12.37 34.13
C SER A 541 4.73 11.35 35.08
N CYS A 542 4.93 10.12 34.61
CA CYS A 542 5.61 9.10 35.40
C CYS A 542 6.97 9.63 35.88
N PHE A 543 7.17 9.71 37.20
CA PHE A 543 8.49 9.93 37.77
C PHE A 543 9.43 8.86 37.24
N ALA A 544 10.63 9.26 36.81
CA ALA A 544 11.55 8.49 36.00
C ALA A 544 11.79 7.06 36.52
N VAL A 545 10.95 6.13 36.10
CA VAL A 545 11.27 4.72 35.98
C VAL A 545 12.04 4.62 34.68
N ASN A 546 13.33 4.97 34.70
CA ASN A 546 14.24 5.03 33.55
C ASN A 546 13.52 5.34 32.24
N SER A 547 13.15 6.62 32.13
CA SER A 547 12.84 7.37 30.91
C SER A 547 13.00 6.57 29.62
N VAL A 548 11.98 6.64 28.77
CA VAL A 548 12.17 6.68 27.31
C VAL A 548 13.34 7.61 27.04
N VAL A 549 14.52 7.04 26.79
CA VAL A 549 15.69 7.85 26.47
C VAL A 549 15.47 8.30 25.06
N CYS A 550 15.39 9.61 24.86
CA CYS A 550 15.60 10.19 23.55
C CYS A 550 16.96 9.67 23.06
N PHE A 551 16.96 8.75 22.08
CA PHE A 551 18.15 8.00 21.71
C PHE A 551 19.23 8.95 21.24
N THR A 552 20.20 9.19 22.10
CA THR A 552 21.35 10.05 21.88
C THR A 552 22.60 9.20 22.03
N MET A 553 23.74 9.67 21.50
CA MET A 553 25.04 9.00 21.67
C MET A 553 25.38 8.66 23.13
N ASP A 554 24.75 9.32 24.10
CA ASP A 554 25.00 9.18 25.52
C ASP A 554 24.55 7.81 26.07
N LEU A 555 23.76 7.05 25.29
CA LEU A 555 23.36 5.66 25.57
C LEU A 555 24.43 4.60 25.24
N TYR A 556 25.50 5.00 24.57
CA TYR A 556 26.47 4.07 24.01
C TYR A 556 27.89 4.40 24.48
N ASN A 557 28.66 3.36 24.79
CA ASN A 557 30.10 3.46 24.95
C ASN A 557 30.75 3.22 23.60
N VAL A 558 31.50 4.17 23.07
CA VAL A 558 32.25 3.97 21.83
C VAL A 558 33.43 3.05 22.14
N VAL A 559 33.43 1.87 21.53
CA VAL A 559 34.49 0.86 21.71
C VAL A 559 35.64 1.13 20.75
N GLY A 560 35.34 1.53 19.52
CA GLY A 560 36.37 1.84 18.52
C GLY A 560 35.80 2.24 17.16
N LEU A 561 36.65 2.80 16.32
CA LEU A 561 36.34 3.10 14.92
C LEU A 561 36.53 1.82 14.08
N LEU A 562 35.48 1.37 13.38
CA LEU A 562 35.54 0.23 12.47
C LEU A 562 35.94 0.65 11.04
N GLY A 563 35.59 1.86 10.63
CA GLY A 563 35.94 2.37 9.29
C GLY A 563 35.56 3.82 9.07
N GLN A 564 36.25 4.47 8.15
CA GLN A 564 35.99 5.84 7.70
C GLN A 564 35.93 5.84 6.16
N GLY A 565 34.81 6.30 5.61
CA GLY A 565 34.59 6.37 4.16
C GLY A 565 34.14 7.77 3.72
N THR A 566 33.87 7.92 2.42
CA THR A 566 33.41 9.19 1.79
C THR A 566 32.11 9.74 2.37
N PHE A 567 31.25 8.88 2.95
CA PHE A 567 29.93 9.26 3.45
C PHE A 567 29.88 9.42 4.98
N GLY A 568 30.97 9.10 5.70
CA GLY A 568 31.08 9.30 7.15
C GLY A 568 31.87 8.19 7.87
N THR A 569 31.59 8.01 9.16
CA THR A 569 32.37 7.17 10.08
C THR A 569 31.52 6.07 10.70
N ILE A 570 32.07 4.86 10.79
CA ILE A 570 31.42 3.68 11.37
C ILE A 570 32.11 3.34 12.69
N HIS A 571 31.34 3.34 13.78
CA HIS A 571 31.84 3.04 15.11
C HIS A 571 31.28 1.72 15.63
N LEU A 572 32.13 0.91 16.24
CA LEU A 572 31.71 -0.15 17.14
C LEU A 572 31.38 0.51 18.47
N CYS A 573 30.17 0.26 18.93
CA CYS A 573 29.68 0.77 20.20
C CYS A 573 29.15 -0.38 21.05
N GLU A 574 29.05 -0.13 22.35
CA GLU A 574 28.44 -1.02 23.31
C GLU A 574 27.28 -0.29 23.99
N ARG A 575 26.11 -0.92 24.00
CA ARG A 575 24.91 -0.39 24.66
C ARG A 575 25.12 -0.40 26.17
N LYS A 576 24.96 0.74 26.84
CA LYS A 576 25.17 0.85 28.29
C LYS A 576 24.24 -0.05 29.12
N HIS A 577 23.01 -0.30 28.66
CA HIS A 577 22.01 -1.01 29.47
C HIS A 577 22.15 -2.54 29.45
N ASN A 578 22.69 -3.13 28.37
CA ASN A 578 22.77 -4.59 28.21
C ASN A 578 24.13 -5.09 27.70
N GLN A 579 25.13 -4.20 27.58
CA GLN A 579 26.48 -4.49 27.08
C GLN A 579 26.50 -5.12 25.67
N GLN A 580 25.41 -4.97 24.90
CA GLN A 580 25.35 -5.52 23.55
C GLN A 580 26.21 -4.66 22.62
N LYS A 581 27.10 -5.32 21.87
CA LYS A 581 27.87 -4.71 20.80
C LYS A 581 26.98 -4.40 19.60
N ILE A 582 27.11 -3.18 19.08
CA ILE A 582 26.33 -2.64 17.97
C ILE A 582 27.22 -1.79 17.07
N VAL A 583 26.75 -1.52 15.85
CA VAL A 583 27.40 -0.59 14.93
C VAL A 583 26.61 0.70 14.86
N ILE A 584 27.30 1.84 14.93
CA ILE A 584 26.72 3.16 14.67
C ILE A 584 27.39 3.77 13.44
N LYS A 585 26.62 3.92 12.36
CA LYS A 585 27.03 4.60 11.12
C LYS A 585 26.63 6.07 11.23
N ARG A 586 27.62 6.96 11.24
CA ARG A 586 27.42 8.41 11.19
C ARG A 586 27.52 8.89 9.75
N ILE A 587 26.52 9.61 9.28
CA ILE A 587 26.44 10.22 7.94
C ILE A 587 26.36 11.73 8.12
N ASN A 588 27.23 12.49 7.45
CA ASN A 588 27.17 13.95 7.47
C ASN A 588 26.07 14.43 6.53
N VAL A 589 25.07 15.15 7.05
CA VAL A 589 23.99 15.73 6.25
C VAL A 589 24.25 17.22 6.14
N GLU A 590 24.94 17.67 5.09
CA GLU A 590 25.09 19.10 4.83
C GLU A 590 23.72 19.76 4.66
N LEU A 591 23.56 20.98 5.20
CA LEU A 591 22.32 21.76 5.35
C LEU A 591 21.72 22.28 4.02
N ASN A 592 21.81 21.51 2.94
CA ASN A 592 21.09 21.77 1.70
C ASN A 592 19.94 20.76 1.61
N GLY A 593 18.68 21.23 1.66
CA GLY A 593 17.47 20.43 1.92
C GLY A 593 17.24 19.17 1.08
N ALA A 594 17.91 19.00 -0.06
CA ALA A 594 17.85 17.79 -0.89
C ALA A 594 18.53 16.55 -0.26
N ASN A 595 19.58 16.73 0.55
CA ASN A 595 20.30 15.61 1.19
C ASN A 595 19.53 15.05 2.40
N THR A 596 18.67 15.84 3.04
CA THR A 596 17.90 15.42 4.22
C THR A 596 16.74 14.48 3.85
N GLU A 597 16.10 14.65 2.69
CA GLU A 597 15.03 13.74 2.23
C GLU A 597 15.59 12.37 1.83
N GLY A 598 16.76 12.32 1.18
CA GLY A 598 17.46 11.08 0.87
C GLY A 598 17.80 10.26 2.12
N ALA A 599 18.31 10.94 3.16
CA ALA A 599 18.65 10.33 4.45
C ALA A 599 17.41 9.92 5.29
N LYS A 600 16.24 10.53 5.07
CA LYS A 600 14.98 10.09 5.69
C LYS A 600 14.39 8.86 4.99
N ASN A 601 14.43 8.83 3.66
CA ASN A 601 14.04 7.66 2.88
C ASN A 601 14.95 6.45 3.17
N GLU A 602 16.23 6.70 3.41
CA GLU A 602 17.21 5.72 3.87
C GLU A 602 16.76 4.94 5.11
N VAL A 603 16.45 5.68 6.18
CA VAL A 603 15.99 5.13 7.45
C VAL A 603 14.67 4.38 7.25
N ALA A 604 13.76 4.91 6.44
CA ALA A 604 12.49 4.26 6.16
C ALA A 604 12.67 2.89 5.48
N VAL A 605 13.59 2.78 4.51
CA VAL A 605 13.92 1.50 3.85
C VAL A 605 14.54 0.53 4.84
N LEU A 606 15.57 0.94 5.58
CA LEU A 606 16.25 0.08 6.55
C LEU A 606 15.30 -0.42 7.64
N LYS A 607 14.41 0.45 8.14
CA LYS A 607 13.40 0.09 9.15
C LYS A 607 12.38 -0.93 8.64
N SER A 608 12.14 -1.00 7.33
CA SER A 608 11.20 -1.97 6.73
C SER A 608 11.76 -3.39 6.54
N LEU A 609 13.08 -3.56 6.67
CA LEU A 609 13.78 -4.81 6.43
C LEU A 609 14.04 -5.56 7.74
N ASN A 610 13.29 -6.64 7.99
CA ASN A 610 13.52 -7.56 9.11
C ASN A 610 13.63 -9.00 8.62
N HIS A 611 14.85 -9.57 8.59
CA HIS A 611 15.10 -10.94 8.14
C HIS A 611 16.41 -11.49 8.75
N PRO A 612 16.51 -12.78 9.11
CA PRO A 612 17.71 -13.37 9.70
C PRO A 612 18.97 -13.20 8.85
N ASN A 613 18.82 -13.14 7.51
CA ASN A 613 19.93 -12.92 6.57
C ASN A 613 20.12 -11.46 6.10
N VAL A 614 19.57 -10.49 6.84
CA VAL A 614 19.79 -9.05 6.62
C VAL A 614 20.29 -8.43 7.93
N ILE A 615 21.22 -7.48 7.87
CA ILE A 615 21.69 -6.73 9.04
C ILE A 615 20.51 -6.00 9.67
N GLN A 616 20.23 -6.28 10.94
CA GLN A 616 19.09 -5.70 11.62
C GLN A 616 19.29 -4.20 11.88
N PHE A 617 18.32 -3.39 11.45
CA PHE A 617 18.19 -2.01 11.89
C PHE A 617 17.63 -1.98 13.31
N TYR A 618 18.24 -1.19 14.18
CA TYR A 618 17.73 -0.98 15.53
C TYR A 618 17.11 0.40 15.70
N ASP A 619 17.80 1.46 15.28
CA ASP A 619 17.32 2.84 15.47
C ASP A 619 18.08 3.86 14.62
N SER A 620 17.62 5.12 14.60
CA SER A 620 18.33 6.25 14.02
C SER A 620 18.02 7.58 14.72
N PHE A 621 19.00 8.48 14.80
CA PHE A 621 18.82 9.80 15.39
C PHE A 621 19.68 10.86 14.72
N MET A 622 19.29 12.13 14.83
CA MET A 622 20.05 13.28 14.34
C MET A 622 20.81 13.95 15.50
N LYS A 623 22.11 14.18 15.35
CA LYS A 623 22.92 14.95 16.32
C LYS A 623 23.92 15.83 15.57
N SER A 624 23.93 17.12 15.89
CA SER A 624 24.89 18.11 15.35
C SER A 624 24.99 18.12 13.81
N GLY A 625 23.87 18.00 13.10
CA GLY A 625 23.84 17.98 11.63
C GLY A 625 24.29 16.66 10.98
N SER A 626 24.51 15.61 11.77
CA SER A 626 24.79 14.26 11.27
C SER A 626 23.64 13.30 11.60
N LEU A 627 23.33 12.40 10.67
CA LEU A 627 22.45 11.25 10.89
C LEU A 627 23.27 10.11 11.48
N TYR A 628 22.75 9.48 12.52
CA TYR A 628 23.31 8.29 13.14
C TYR A 628 22.35 7.13 12.94
N ILE A 629 22.84 6.02 12.41
CA ILE A 629 22.07 4.79 12.19
C ILE A 629 22.66 3.69 13.05
N VAL A 630 21.83 3.09 13.89
CA VAL A 630 22.17 2.05 14.85
C VAL A 630 21.75 0.69 14.30
N MET A 631 22.70 -0.24 14.20
CA MET A 631 22.48 -1.54 13.54
C MET A 631 23.22 -2.70 14.22
N GLU A 632 22.87 -3.92 13.83
CA GLU A 632 23.50 -5.16 14.27
C GLU A 632 25.00 -5.20 13.99
N TYR A 633 25.78 -5.69 14.96
CA TYR A 633 27.20 -5.97 14.78
C TYR A 633 27.44 -7.43 14.37
N ALA A 634 27.89 -7.64 13.14
CA ALA A 634 28.31 -8.95 12.65
C ALA A 634 29.78 -9.22 13.03
N ASN A 635 29.98 -10.13 13.97
CA ASN A 635 31.25 -10.31 14.69
C ASN A 635 32.31 -11.19 13.99
N LYS A 636 32.03 -11.77 12.80
CA LYS A 636 32.98 -12.66 12.08
C LYS A 636 33.60 -12.04 10.82
N GLY A 637 33.40 -10.74 10.61
CA GLY A 637 33.89 -10.01 9.45
C GLY A 637 32.99 -10.20 8.22
N THR A 638 33.55 -9.87 7.06
CA THR A 638 32.86 -9.95 5.77
C THR A 638 33.07 -11.31 5.09
N LEU A 639 32.27 -11.58 4.06
CA LEU A 639 32.44 -12.74 3.20
C LEU A 639 33.77 -12.68 2.43
N PHE A 640 34.22 -11.47 2.07
CA PHE A 640 35.55 -11.23 1.51
C PHE A 640 36.67 -11.67 2.46
N ASP A 641 36.55 -11.37 3.76
CA ASP A 641 37.52 -11.80 4.78
C ASP A 641 37.53 -13.32 4.93
N LEU A 642 36.37 -13.98 4.78
CA LEU A 642 36.28 -15.44 4.81
C LEU A 642 36.97 -16.07 3.59
N ILE A 643 36.70 -15.56 2.38
CA ILE A 643 37.34 -16.02 1.12
C ILE A 643 38.86 -15.88 1.23
N SER A 644 39.34 -14.73 1.74
CA SER A 644 40.76 -14.45 1.90
C SER A 644 41.44 -15.41 2.90
N ARG A 645 40.77 -15.74 4.01
CA ARG A 645 41.28 -16.70 5.02
C ARG A 645 41.38 -18.13 4.53
N ILE A 646 40.49 -18.52 3.61
CA ILE A 646 40.40 -19.90 3.13
C ILE A 646 41.41 -20.19 2.01
N LYS A 647 41.82 -19.17 1.24
CA LYS A 647 42.84 -19.30 0.19
C LYS A 647 44.17 -19.86 0.74
N PRO A 648 44.78 -20.87 0.09
CA PRO A 648 44.43 -21.48 -1.19
C PRO A 648 43.49 -22.70 -1.11
N LYS A 649 43.01 -23.09 0.07
CA LYS A 649 42.04 -24.18 0.21
C LYS A 649 40.70 -23.76 -0.40
N ARG A 650 39.92 -24.70 -0.93
CA ARG A 650 38.61 -24.43 -1.53
C ARG A 650 37.47 -24.68 -0.54
N PHE A 651 36.36 -23.96 -0.68
CA PHE A 651 35.12 -24.32 -0.01
C PHE A 651 34.56 -25.62 -0.59
N THR A 652 33.96 -26.46 0.24
CA THR A 652 33.19 -27.61 -0.26
C THR A 652 31.95 -27.13 -1.02
N PRO A 653 31.44 -27.90 -2.01
CA PRO A 653 30.22 -27.52 -2.72
C PRO A 653 29.03 -27.26 -1.78
N GLN A 654 28.90 -28.05 -0.70
CA GLN A 654 27.84 -27.85 0.28
C GLN A 654 28.00 -26.53 1.05
N THR A 655 29.23 -26.16 1.43
CA THR A 655 29.48 -24.87 2.11
C THR A 655 29.11 -23.70 1.21
N VAL A 656 29.51 -23.76 -0.07
CA VAL A 656 29.14 -22.73 -1.06
C VAL A 656 27.62 -22.63 -1.19
N MET A 657 26.94 -23.77 -1.34
CA MET A 657 25.48 -23.79 -1.47
C MET A 657 24.78 -23.22 -0.22
N ASN A 658 25.27 -23.55 0.98
CA ASN A 658 24.71 -23.02 2.23
C ASN A 658 24.86 -21.50 2.34
N LEU A 659 26.03 -20.96 1.98
CA LEU A 659 26.26 -19.51 1.96
C LEU A 659 25.38 -18.84 0.90
N PHE A 660 25.35 -19.39 -0.31
CA PHE A 660 24.54 -18.90 -1.42
C PHE A 660 23.04 -18.86 -1.08
N CYS A 661 22.51 -19.94 -0.50
CA CYS A 661 21.11 -20.02 -0.10
C CYS A 661 20.74 -18.96 0.94
N GLN A 662 21.60 -18.72 1.94
CA GLN A 662 21.36 -17.66 2.92
C GLN A 662 21.40 -16.25 2.30
N ILE A 663 22.31 -15.99 1.34
CA ILE A 663 22.33 -14.73 0.58
C ILE A 663 21.02 -14.61 -0.24
N LEU A 664 20.62 -15.68 -0.93
CA LEU A 664 19.42 -15.69 -1.76
C LEU A 664 18.14 -15.46 -0.92
N MET A 665 18.05 -16.03 0.28
CA MET A 665 16.96 -15.78 1.23
C MET A 665 16.88 -14.31 1.64
N GLY A 666 18.01 -13.72 2.03
CA GLY A 666 18.09 -12.30 2.37
C GLY A 666 17.71 -11.40 1.18
N LEU A 667 18.22 -11.70 -0.01
CA LEU A 667 17.96 -10.91 -1.22
C LEU A 667 16.50 -11.00 -1.67
N ASN A 668 15.88 -12.18 -1.57
CA ASN A 668 14.46 -12.35 -1.87
C ASN A 668 13.58 -11.51 -0.94
N HIS A 669 13.92 -11.43 0.34
CA HIS A 669 13.20 -10.59 1.30
C HIS A 669 13.32 -9.09 0.98
N ILE A 670 14.50 -8.65 0.52
CA ILE A 670 14.75 -7.28 0.07
C ILE A 670 13.92 -6.98 -1.20
N HIS A 671 13.98 -7.85 -2.21
CA HIS A 671 13.26 -7.68 -3.49
C HIS A 671 11.74 -7.75 -3.34
N ALA A 672 11.22 -8.58 -2.43
CA ALA A 672 9.78 -8.66 -2.12
C ALA A 672 9.19 -7.32 -1.61
N ARG A 673 10.04 -6.45 -1.03
CA ARG A 673 9.68 -5.10 -0.59
C ARG A 673 9.96 -4.03 -1.65
N LYS A 674 10.25 -4.43 -2.89
CA LYS A 674 10.61 -3.55 -4.02
C LYS A 674 11.86 -2.70 -3.75
N VAL A 675 12.76 -3.19 -2.90
CA VAL A 675 14.06 -2.57 -2.61
C VAL A 675 15.10 -3.21 -3.53
N ILE A 676 16.01 -2.40 -4.08
CA ILE A 676 17.17 -2.86 -4.87
C ILE A 676 18.41 -2.60 -4.00
N HIS A 677 19.29 -3.59 -3.83
CA HIS A 677 20.49 -3.47 -3.01
C HIS A 677 21.54 -2.55 -3.65
N ARG A 678 21.76 -2.68 -4.97
CA ARG A 678 22.63 -1.83 -5.82
C ARG A 678 24.14 -1.94 -5.61
N ASP A 679 24.60 -2.46 -4.49
CA ASP A 679 26.04 -2.69 -4.23
C ASP A 679 26.27 -4.06 -3.56
N LEU A 680 25.65 -5.12 -4.10
CA LEU A 680 25.79 -6.47 -3.56
C LEU A 680 27.17 -7.04 -3.95
N LYS A 681 28.03 -7.25 -2.97
CA LYS A 681 29.41 -7.77 -3.14
C LYS A 681 29.91 -8.44 -1.86
N THR A 682 30.99 -9.19 -1.94
CA THR A 682 31.52 -9.98 -0.81
C THR A 682 31.97 -9.11 0.38
N GLU A 683 32.31 -7.84 0.15
CA GLU A 683 32.63 -6.87 1.20
C GLU A 683 31.38 -6.34 1.95
N ASN A 684 30.20 -6.39 1.34
CA ASN A 684 28.93 -5.92 1.93
C ASN A 684 28.06 -7.07 2.47
N ILE A 685 28.59 -8.30 2.43
CA ILE A 685 27.96 -9.48 3.01
C ILE A 685 28.75 -9.86 4.25
N PHE A 686 28.10 -9.83 5.41
CA PHE A 686 28.72 -10.04 6.71
C PHE A 686 28.42 -11.42 7.28
N LEU A 687 29.23 -11.85 8.24
CA LEU A 687 29.09 -13.13 8.92
C LEU A 687 28.95 -12.95 10.43
N THR A 688 28.08 -13.75 11.04
CA THR A 688 27.91 -13.83 12.51
C THR A 688 27.60 -15.26 12.95
N GLY A 689 27.22 -15.45 14.22
CA GLY A 689 26.83 -16.74 14.79
C GLY A 689 27.94 -17.40 15.61
N LEU A 690 27.56 -18.09 16.68
CA LEU A 690 28.50 -18.73 17.62
C LEU A 690 28.99 -20.09 17.14
N ARG A 691 28.08 -20.94 16.62
CA ARG A 691 28.36 -22.34 16.23
C ARG A 691 28.48 -22.54 14.72
N ALA A 692 27.66 -21.85 13.94
CA ALA A 692 27.69 -21.85 12.48
C ALA A 692 27.72 -20.41 11.97
N ASP A 693 28.18 -20.24 10.72
CA ASP A 693 28.19 -18.93 10.06
C ASP A 693 26.78 -18.58 9.56
N VAL A 694 26.26 -17.48 10.08
CA VAL A 694 25.01 -16.85 9.63
C VAL A 694 25.38 -15.69 8.73
N VAL A 695 24.89 -15.72 7.49
CA VAL A 695 25.11 -14.66 6.50
C VAL A 695 24.16 -13.50 6.77
N LYS A 696 24.67 -12.27 6.72
CA LYS A 696 23.91 -11.03 6.89
C LYS A 696 24.22 -10.07 5.75
N ILE A 697 23.26 -9.82 4.86
CA ILE A 697 23.39 -8.77 3.85
C ILE A 697 23.32 -7.41 4.54
N GLY A 698 24.31 -6.56 4.33
CA GLY A 698 24.36 -5.22 4.90
C GLY A 698 24.90 -4.20 3.91
N ASP A 699 25.13 -2.99 4.41
CA ASP A 699 25.55 -1.83 3.62
C ASP A 699 24.74 -1.66 2.33
N PHE A 700 23.43 -1.47 2.53
CA PHE A 700 22.55 -0.93 1.51
C PHE A 700 23.17 0.40 1.06
N GLY A 701 23.78 0.45 -0.13
CA GLY A 701 24.44 1.65 -0.62
C GLY A 701 23.39 2.73 -0.88
N ILE A 702 23.10 3.57 0.11
CA ILE A 702 22.08 4.58 -0.02
C ILE A 702 22.60 5.71 -0.91
N SER A 703 22.06 5.73 -2.13
CA SER A 703 22.05 6.83 -3.08
C SER A 703 23.43 7.28 -3.60
N LYS A 704 23.87 6.72 -4.74
CA LYS A 704 24.67 7.50 -5.69
C LYS A 704 23.83 8.69 -6.18
N ILE A 705 23.75 9.75 -5.38
CA ILE A 705 23.31 11.10 -5.78
C ILE A 705 24.33 11.74 -6.75
N LEU A 706 25.37 11.00 -7.15
CA LEU A 706 26.42 11.48 -8.07
C LEU A 706 26.28 11.04 -9.53
N LEU A 707 25.17 10.44 -9.96
CA LEU A 707 24.90 10.23 -11.40
C LEU A 707 23.90 11.23 -12.00
N ASN A 708 23.40 12.18 -11.21
CA ASN A 708 22.65 13.34 -11.73
C ASN A 708 23.50 14.61 -11.90
N ASN A 709 24.77 14.60 -11.50
CA ASN A 709 25.70 15.67 -11.84
C ASN A 709 26.51 15.29 -13.07
N LYS A 710 26.21 15.94 -14.20
CA LYS A 710 26.96 15.84 -15.46
C LYS A 710 28.44 16.26 -15.35
N ASN A 711 28.95 16.60 -14.16
CA ASN A 711 30.25 17.24 -13.94
C ASN A 711 31.07 16.66 -12.75
N ALA A 712 31.19 15.35 -12.58
CA ALA A 712 32.17 14.78 -11.64
C ALA A 712 32.88 13.54 -12.22
N HIS A 713 34.07 13.74 -12.79
CA HIS A 713 34.96 12.71 -13.36
C HIS A 713 35.72 11.89 -12.31
N THR A 714 35.06 11.41 -11.25
CA THR A 714 35.70 10.55 -10.26
C THR A 714 34.84 9.33 -9.99
N VAL A 715 35.10 8.25 -10.74
CA VAL A 715 34.54 6.92 -10.49
C VAL A 715 35.24 6.35 -9.26
N ILE A 716 34.58 6.40 -8.10
CA ILE A 716 35.00 5.70 -6.88
C ILE A 716 34.12 4.45 -6.74
N GLY A 717 34.71 3.26 -6.89
CA GLY A 717 34.09 1.96 -6.63
C GLY A 717 34.63 0.82 -7.50
N THR A 718 34.84 -0.35 -6.90
CA THR A 718 35.22 -1.62 -7.51
C THR A 718 34.14 -2.06 -8.52
N CYS A 719 34.38 -1.90 -9.83
CA CYS A 719 33.40 -2.18 -10.90
C CYS A 719 33.16 -3.69 -11.15
N ASN A 720 33.76 -4.56 -10.35
CA ASN A 720 33.89 -5.99 -10.60
C ASN A 720 32.57 -6.79 -10.44
N TYR A 721 31.54 -6.19 -9.84
CA TYR A 721 30.20 -6.78 -9.65
C TYR A 721 29.10 -6.03 -10.43
N VAL A 722 29.47 -5.00 -11.19
CA VAL A 722 28.51 -4.10 -11.84
C VAL A 722 27.86 -4.80 -13.04
N ALA A 723 26.53 -4.73 -13.12
CA ALA A 723 25.79 -5.31 -14.23
C ALA A 723 25.97 -4.49 -15.53
N PRO A 724 25.94 -5.12 -16.73
CA PRO A 724 26.13 -4.45 -18.02
C PRO A 724 25.27 -3.19 -18.22
N GLU A 725 24.01 -3.23 -17.80
CA GLU A 725 23.08 -2.11 -17.93
C GLU A 725 23.46 -0.89 -17.10
N LEU A 726 24.16 -1.07 -15.96
CA LEU A 726 24.73 0.04 -15.18
C LEU A 726 25.95 0.65 -15.88
N CYS A 727 26.77 -0.16 -16.59
CA CYS A 727 27.89 0.33 -17.39
C CYS A 727 27.41 1.17 -18.60
N ASP A 728 26.26 0.81 -19.18
CA ASP A 728 25.63 1.49 -20.31
C ASP A 728 24.79 2.73 -19.91
N GLY A 729 24.64 3.01 -18.60
CA GLY A 729 23.78 4.09 -18.10
C GLY A 729 22.29 3.87 -18.38
N LYS A 730 21.86 2.62 -18.59
CA LYS A 730 20.46 2.24 -18.83
C LYS A 730 19.70 2.15 -17.49
N PRO A 731 18.35 2.20 -17.52
CA PRO A 731 17.54 1.90 -16.35
C PRO A 731 17.88 0.50 -15.81
N TYR A 732 18.06 0.42 -14.49
CA TYR A 732 18.41 -0.81 -13.78
C TYR A 732 17.33 -1.15 -12.76
N ASP A 733 17.19 -2.42 -12.44
CA ASP A 733 16.15 -2.95 -11.55
C ASP A 733 16.69 -4.07 -10.63
N ILE A 734 15.80 -4.86 -10.03
CA ILE A 734 16.17 -6.00 -9.17
C ILE A 734 17.07 -7.03 -9.89
N LYS A 735 17.05 -7.11 -11.23
CA LYS A 735 17.88 -8.05 -12.01
C LYS A 735 19.36 -7.66 -12.02
N SER A 736 19.69 -6.41 -11.68
CA SER A 736 21.08 -5.99 -11.49
C SER A 736 21.69 -6.60 -10.23
N ASP A 737 20.90 -6.79 -9.18
CA ASP A 737 21.35 -7.53 -7.99
C ASP A 737 21.55 -9.03 -8.29
N ILE A 738 20.76 -9.60 -9.21
CA ILE A 738 20.91 -11.01 -9.65
C ILE A 738 22.25 -11.22 -10.36
N TRP A 739 22.67 -10.28 -11.22
CA TRP A 739 24.02 -10.32 -11.81
C TRP A 739 25.12 -10.29 -10.74
N SER A 740 24.97 -9.38 -9.77
CA SER A 740 25.90 -9.22 -8.66
C SER A 740 25.98 -10.50 -7.80
N LEU A 741 24.84 -11.15 -7.57
CA LEU A 741 24.73 -12.43 -6.88
C LEU A 741 25.45 -13.55 -7.65
N GLY A 742 25.35 -13.59 -8.99
CA GLY A 742 26.10 -14.53 -9.82
C GLY A 742 27.62 -14.33 -9.74
N CYS A 743 28.08 -13.07 -9.65
CA CYS A 743 29.49 -12.74 -9.43
C CYS A 743 29.97 -13.22 -8.05
N VAL A 744 29.16 -13.03 -7.00
CA VAL A 744 29.45 -13.53 -5.64
C VAL A 744 29.51 -15.05 -5.60
N LEU A 745 28.58 -15.76 -6.26
CA LEU A 745 28.59 -17.23 -6.32
C LEU A 745 29.86 -17.74 -7.01
N TYR A 746 30.26 -17.12 -8.13
CA TYR A 746 31.51 -17.45 -8.80
C TYR A 746 32.71 -17.27 -7.87
N GLU A 747 32.78 -16.15 -7.15
CA GLU A 747 33.90 -15.84 -6.26
C GLU A 747 34.00 -16.81 -5.09
N LEU A 748 32.87 -17.30 -4.56
CA LEU A 748 32.86 -18.37 -3.55
C LEU A 748 33.46 -19.68 -4.08
N CYS A 749 33.25 -20.00 -5.36
CA CYS A 749 33.83 -21.21 -5.98
C CYS A 749 35.31 -21.03 -6.36
N ALA A 750 35.64 -19.90 -6.97
CA ALA A 750 36.94 -19.67 -7.59
C ALA A 750 37.98 -19.04 -6.64
N LEU A 751 37.53 -18.41 -5.55
CA LEU A 751 38.35 -17.60 -4.62
C LEU A 751 39.11 -16.46 -5.32
N GLU A 752 38.56 -16.03 -6.45
CA GLU A 752 38.97 -14.88 -7.24
C GLU A 752 37.74 -14.24 -7.88
N ARG A 753 37.85 -12.98 -8.27
CA ARG A 753 36.73 -12.24 -8.89
C ARG A 753 36.52 -12.70 -10.33
N MET A 754 35.25 -12.75 -10.76
CA MET A 754 34.89 -13.08 -12.15
C MET A 754 35.52 -12.10 -13.13
N TYR A 755 35.43 -10.81 -12.80
CA TYR A 755 36.05 -9.74 -13.55
C TYR A 755 37.12 -9.09 -12.68
N GLU A 756 38.33 -8.93 -13.22
CA GLU A 756 39.46 -8.30 -12.54
C GLU A 756 40.33 -7.56 -13.56
N GLY A 757 40.89 -6.43 -13.14
CA GLY A 757 41.68 -5.55 -14.00
C GLY A 757 41.28 -4.08 -13.84
N THR A 758 41.76 -3.25 -14.76
CA THR A 758 41.36 -1.84 -14.83
C THR A 758 39.86 -1.72 -15.15
N ILE A 759 39.24 -0.61 -14.74
CA ILE A 759 37.81 -0.34 -15.01
C ILE A 759 37.47 -0.56 -16.49
N TYR A 760 38.35 -0.07 -17.38
CA TYR A 760 38.19 -0.23 -18.83
C TYR A 760 38.15 -1.71 -19.26
N ASN A 761 39.10 -2.53 -18.78
CA ASN A 761 39.17 -3.95 -19.15
C ASN A 761 37.97 -4.72 -18.60
N VAL A 762 37.53 -4.41 -17.37
CA VAL A 762 36.36 -5.03 -16.75
C VAL A 762 35.09 -4.69 -17.52
N VAL A 763 34.87 -3.42 -17.87
CA VAL A 763 33.71 -2.99 -18.66
C VAL A 763 33.70 -3.66 -20.04
N LEU A 764 34.85 -3.76 -20.71
CA LEU A 764 34.96 -4.46 -21.99
C LEU A 764 34.63 -5.95 -21.87
N ALA A 765 35.13 -6.64 -20.83
CA ALA A 765 34.85 -8.05 -20.59
C ALA A 765 33.35 -8.29 -20.33
N ILE A 766 32.72 -7.44 -19.51
CA ILE A 766 31.28 -7.48 -19.22
C ILE A 766 30.47 -7.26 -20.51
N ALA A 767 30.80 -6.21 -21.29
CA ALA A 767 30.09 -5.88 -22.53
C ALA A 767 30.24 -6.97 -23.60
N ALA A 768 31.39 -7.65 -23.64
CA ALA A 768 31.62 -8.79 -24.52
C ALA A 768 30.94 -10.08 -24.05
N GLY A 769 30.33 -10.08 -22.86
CA GLY A 769 29.73 -11.28 -22.26
C GLY A 769 30.75 -12.36 -21.89
N GLN A 770 32.00 -11.97 -21.65
CA GLN A 770 33.06 -12.91 -21.24
C GLN A 770 32.77 -13.41 -19.82
N LYS A 771 32.81 -14.72 -19.61
CA LYS A 771 32.55 -15.33 -18.31
C LYS A 771 33.70 -16.28 -17.98
N LYS A 772 34.24 -16.18 -16.77
CA LYS A 772 35.16 -17.20 -16.26
C LYS A 772 34.37 -18.44 -15.84
N VAL A 773 35.00 -19.60 -15.93
CA VAL A 773 34.41 -20.89 -15.55
C VAL A 773 34.97 -21.36 -14.20
N VAL A 774 34.16 -22.05 -13.42
CA VAL A 774 34.61 -22.71 -12.17
C VAL A 774 35.19 -24.09 -12.48
N ASP A 775 35.85 -24.71 -11.51
CA ASP A 775 36.29 -26.11 -11.62
C ASP A 775 35.09 -27.06 -11.58
N VAL A 776 34.53 -27.34 -12.76
CA VAL A 776 33.36 -28.20 -12.96
C VAL A 776 33.58 -29.62 -12.41
N SER A 777 34.81 -30.11 -12.38
CA SER A 777 35.12 -31.44 -11.84
C SER A 777 34.90 -31.53 -10.33
N TYR A 778 35.03 -30.41 -9.62
CA TYR A 778 34.88 -30.33 -8.17
C TYR A 778 33.51 -29.81 -7.74
N TYR A 779 32.99 -28.78 -8.40
CA TYR A 779 31.72 -28.13 -8.03
C TYR A 779 30.49 -28.65 -8.80
N GLY A 780 30.70 -29.44 -9.86
CA GLY A 780 29.64 -29.93 -10.73
C GLY A 780 29.21 -28.95 -11.81
N ILE A 781 28.57 -29.47 -12.87
CA ILE A 781 28.10 -28.67 -14.00
C ILE A 781 26.94 -27.75 -13.61
N GLN A 782 26.14 -28.18 -12.64
CA GLN A 782 24.99 -27.44 -12.12
C GLN A 782 25.41 -26.09 -11.53
N MET A 783 26.52 -26.06 -10.79
CA MET A 783 27.06 -24.82 -10.22
C MET A 783 27.44 -23.80 -11.29
N GLN A 784 28.13 -24.25 -12.34
CA GLN A 784 28.47 -23.41 -13.49
C GLN A 784 27.22 -22.90 -14.21
N GLN A 785 26.21 -23.75 -14.42
CA GLN A 785 24.95 -23.36 -15.06
C GLN A 785 24.18 -22.31 -14.25
N MET A 786 24.15 -22.41 -12.92
CA MET A 786 23.52 -21.39 -12.06
C MET A 786 24.24 -20.04 -12.16
N ILE A 787 25.58 -20.03 -12.17
CA ILE A 787 26.36 -18.82 -12.38
C ILE A 787 26.00 -18.21 -13.74
N GLU A 788 26.06 -19.00 -14.82
CA GLU A 788 25.77 -18.53 -16.18
C GLU A 788 24.36 -17.97 -16.32
N LEU A 789 23.37 -18.58 -15.67
CA LEU A 789 21.97 -18.15 -15.64
C LEU A 789 21.82 -16.76 -14.99
N MET A 790 22.58 -16.46 -13.94
CA MET A 790 22.53 -15.17 -13.24
C MET A 790 23.32 -14.06 -13.96
N VAL A 791 24.46 -14.39 -14.58
CA VAL A 791 25.29 -13.42 -15.31
C VAL A 791 24.95 -13.37 -16.82
N GLN A 792 23.67 -13.21 -17.16
CA GLN A 792 23.26 -12.94 -18.55
C GLN A 792 23.38 -11.45 -18.90
N VAL A 793 23.86 -11.14 -20.11
CA VAL A 793 24.09 -9.74 -20.50
C VAL A 793 22.78 -8.96 -20.56
N ASP A 794 21.72 -9.56 -21.12
CA ASP A 794 20.38 -8.99 -21.06
C ASP A 794 19.74 -9.26 -19.68
N PRO A 795 19.28 -8.24 -18.94
CA PRO A 795 18.63 -8.42 -17.64
C PRO A 795 17.31 -9.22 -17.71
N ASN A 796 16.65 -9.25 -18.87
CA ASN A 796 15.40 -10.03 -19.05
C ASN A 796 15.65 -11.54 -19.06
N ASP A 797 16.86 -11.96 -19.45
CA ASP A 797 17.25 -13.38 -19.49
C ASP A 797 17.69 -13.90 -18.12
N ARG A 798 17.87 -13.01 -17.13
CA ARG A 798 18.18 -13.40 -15.74
C ARG A 798 16.89 -13.82 -15.01
N PRO A 799 16.92 -14.85 -14.16
CA PRO A 799 15.80 -15.20 -13.29
C PRO A 799 15.58 -14.11 -12.21
N ASP A 800 14.44 -14.14 -11.53
CA ASP A 800 14.28 -13.45 -10.24
C ASP A 800 14.66 -14.38 -9.07
N THR A 801 14.63 -13.84 -7.85
CA THR A 801 14.99 -14.61 -6.64
C THR A 801 14.07 -15.79 -6.40
N THR A 802 12.78 -15.68 -6.73
CA THR A 802 11.81 -16.77 -6.58
C THR A 802 12.11 -17.92 -7.54
N ALA A 803 12.40 -17.62 -8.81
CA ALA A 803 12.79 -18.62 -9.80
C ALA A 803 14.11 -19.32 -9.43
N LEU A 804 15.09 -18.60 -8.85
CA LEU A 804 16.32 -19.20 -8.34
C LEU A 804 16.08 -20.15 -7.16
N MET A 805 15.17 -19.79 -6.24
CA MET A 805 14.81 -20.63 -5.09
C MET A 805 14.10 -21.93 -5.51
N SER A 806 13.45 -21.94 -6.67
CA SER A 806 12.76 -23.11 -7.23
C SER A 806 13.68 -24.06 -8.01
N LEU A 807 14.97 -23.75 -8.16
CA LEU A 807 15.92 -24.65 -8.81
C LEU A 807 16.11 -25.92 -7.98
N SER A 808 16.12 -27.08 -8.65
CA SER A 808 16.24 -28.41 -8.01
C SER A 808 17.49 -28.57 -7.14
N ASP A 809 18.59 -27.89 -7.50
CA ASP A 809 19.86 -27.94 -6.78
C ASP A 809 19.89 -27.03 -5.54
N VAL A 810 19.03 -26.01 -5.51
CA VAL A 810 18.98 -24.99 -4.46
C VAL A 810 17.95 -25.36 -3.39
N PHE A 811 16.80 -25.89 -3.82
CA PHE A 811 15.66 -26.21 -2.95
C PHE A 811 16.02 -27.12 -1.74
N PRO A 812 16.81 -28.20 -1.87
CA PRO A 812 17.15 -29.05 -0.72
C PRO A 812 17.94 -28.32 0.36
N SER A 813 18.89 -27.47 -0.03
CA SER A 813 19.70 -26.70 0.91
C SER A 813 18.89 -25.58 1.57
N LEU A 814 17.96 -24.95 0.84
CA LEU A 814 17.00 -24.00 1.41
C LEU A 814 16.08 -24.67 2.44
N HIS A 815 15.59 -25.87 2.16
CA HIS A 815 14.73 -26.62 3.08
C HIS A 815 15.45 -26.93 4.40
N VAL A 816 16.70 -27.41 4.33
CA VAL A 816 17.54 -27.70 5.51
C VAL A 816 17.92 -26.44 6.29
N LEU A 817 18.16 -25.32 5.61
CA LEU A 817 18.46 -24.05 6.29
C LEU A 817 17.21 -23.44 6.93
N GLY A 818 16.04 -23.56 6.30
CA GLY A 818 14.76 -23.12 6.82
C GLY A 818 14.37 -23.84 8.11
N THR A 819 14.71 -25.12 8.25
CA THR A 819 14.46 -25.89 9.48
C THR A 819 15.48 -25.60 10.59
N ASN A 820 16.73 -25.27 10.25
CA ASN A 820 17.80 -25.01 11.23
C ASN A 820 17.87 -23.56 11.73
N LEU A 821 17.46 -22.57 10.92
CA LEU A 821 17.46 -21.14 11.29
C LEU A 821 16.15 -20.70 11.98
N GLY A 822 15.19 -21.62 12.19
CA GLY A 822 13.98 -21.41 12.99
C GLY A 822 12.96 -20.42 12.42
N CYS A 823 13.09 -19.95 11.18
CA CYS A 823 12.24 -18.91 10.62
C CYS A 823 12.11 -19.05 9.08
N ILE A 824 11.08 -19.75 8.62
CA ILE A 824 10.35 -19.38 7.40
C ILE A 824 8.90 -19.27 7.85
N SER A 825 8.29 -18.10 7.70
CA SER A 825 6.84 -17.92 7.89
C SER A 825 6.10 -18.99 7.11
N LYS A 826 5.23 -19.77 7.76
CA LYS A 826 4.28 -20.69 7.11
C LYS A 826 3.29 -19.87 6.26
N GLY A 827 3.71 -19.44 5.07
CA GLY A 827 2.89 -18.64 4.16
C GLY A 827 3.17 -18.87 2.68
N ALA A 828 4.32 -19.45 2.32
CA ALA A 828 4.50 -20.00 0.99
C ALA A 828 3.88 -21.41 0.96
N LYS A 829 2.61 -21.53 0.55
CA LYS A 829 2.12 -22.79 -0.02
C LYS A 829 2.94 -23.04 -1.28
N PHE A 830 4.03 -23.78 -1.14
CA PHE A 830 4.63 -24.46 -2.29
C PHE A 830 3.64 -25.53 -2.72
N ASP A 831 3.02 -25.33 -3.88
CA ASP A 831 2.16 -26.33 -4.50
C ASP A 831 3.05 -27.47 -5.01
N PHE A 832 3.03 -28.59 -4.30
CA PHE A 832 3.85 -29.77 -4.61
C PHE A 832 3.33 -30.57 -5.82
N ASN A 833 2.29 -30.10 -6.52
CA ASN A 833 1.67 -30.82 -7.64
C ASN A 833 2.07 -30.31 -9.04
N ALA A 834 3.13 -29.52 -9.17
CA ALA A 834 3.66 -29.08 -10.46
C ALA A 834 5.13 -29.50 -10.64
N VAL A 835 5.38 -30.82 -10.63
CA VAL A 835 6.56 -31.44 -11.26
C VAL A 835 6.11 -32.19 -12.49
#